data_AF-A0A957E9A0-F1
#
_entry.id   AF-A0A957E9A0-F1
#
_cell.length_a   1.000
_cell.length_b   1.000
_cell.length_c   1.000
_cell.angle_alpha   90.00
_cell.angle_beta   90.00
_cell.angle_gamma   90.00
#
_symmetry.space_group_name_H-M   'P 1'
#
loop_
_entity.id
_entity.type
_entity.pdbx_description
1 polymer ?
#
loop_
_entity_poly.entity_id
_entity_poly.type
_entity_poly.pdbx_seq_one_letter_code
_entity_poly.pdbx_strand_id
1 'polypeptide(L)'
;TLIDPNTESALVPMIHGLLNKQTLLDLIRHFIVFEESRAETIKKIAAYHQYYAVNRAIESTIRAAAPAPPMVRQEPEAYGLPTVRTQPPGDKRAGVFWHTQGSGKSLSMVFYAGKLILAEQMNNPTLVVITDRNDLDQQLFETFSNCRHLLRQTPTQAANREDLKKLLAVASGGVVFTTIQKFLPNAKGGEYPLLSERRNIVVIADEAHRSQYDFIDGFARNMRDALPNASFIGFTGTPIEKEDASTQAVFGNYVDVYDIQQAVEDGATVRIYYESRLAQIKLSEEAQRILDQQVEEITEDDELTDRQKRFAKWTSKEAVVGSPPRLEQVAADLIAHFEARQTAAAGKGMIVCMSRRICVALHDEIIKLRPEWYDPDDSKGAIKIVMTGSASDPLEWQEHIRNKPRRKTLGDRLKDPADPLKLLIVRDMLLTGYDAPILNTMYIDKPMNGHNLMQAIARVNRVFGDKEGGLIVDYIGIAQDLRKALAIYTASEGRGQLAYDQEEAVAKMLELHEIVVDMFGRFDYRRYFTLEPKDKLNFMLAAANHIADLTEVQNGETVRNGKERFKQNVVKLQKAFALSVPHPATNDVRDDLAFFQAIKARFNKFDEQQKTRTNAEIETAIRQIINDAIISEEVVDVFDAAGIKKPDISILSDEFLAEVQNLQHPNLAFELLKRLLNDEIKNRAALNLVQSRKFSDMLADAVRRYQNGLIDSAKVIEELIRMAQEMREADKRGEKMNLRTDELAFYDALADNATAEAVLGDVTLKEIAHELVDKVRNNTSIDWQYKESVQAKLRVLVKRILRKYKYPPDDPATGEYTESVNKVLTQAEMLADFWTTAS
;
A
#
# COMPACT_ATOMS: atom_id res chain seq x y z
N THR A 1 -0.12 -11.16 23.03
CA THR A 1 -1.45 -10.55 23.11
C THR A 1 -1.64 -9.73 21.86
N LEU A 2 -2.70 -9.99 21.10
CA LEU A 2 -3.13 -9.07 20.03
C LEU A 2 -3.65 -7.81 20.74
N ILE A 3 -3.22 -6.64 20.26
CA ILE A 3 -3.61 -5.34 20.80
C ILE A 3 -4.32 -4.56 19.70
N ASP A 4 -5.38 -3.84 20.05
CA ASP A 4 -6.05 -2.94 19.12
C ASP A 4 -5.28 -1.60 19.10
N PRO A 5 -4.60 -1.26 18.00
CA PRO A 5 -3.79 -0.04 17.91
C PRO A 5 -4.62 1.25 17.98
N ASN A 6 -5.95 1.17 17.85
CA ASN A 6 -6.83 2.33 17.99
C ASN A 6 -7.17 2.65 19.45
N THR A 7 -7.01 1.68 20.35
CA THR A 7 -7.42 1.79 21.76
C THR A 7 -6.27 1.58 22.74
N GLU A 8 -5.17 0.94 22.32
CA GLU A 8 -4.03 0.61 23.16
C GLU A 8 -2.68 1.04 22.56
N SER A 9 -1.72 1.41 23.40
CA SER A 9 -0.38 1.79 22.96
C SER A 9 0.39 0.60 22.39
N ALA A 10 0.77 0.67 21.12
CA ALA A 10 1.59 -0.35 20.46
C ALA A 10 3.03 -0.46 20.99
N LEU A 11 3.50 0.53 21.76
CA LEU A 11 4.88 0.61 22.22
C LEU A 11 5.24 -0.51 23.21
N VAL A 12 4.38 -0.77 24.20
CA VAL A 12 4.64 -1.77 25.25
C VAL A 12 4.67 -3.20 24.67
N PRO A 13 3.69 -3.64 23.85
CA PRO A 13 3.76 -4.92 23.16
C PRO A 13 4.93 -5.04 22.20
N MET A 14 5.34 -3.95 21.53
CA MET A 14 6.54 -3.96 20.68
C MET A 14 7.81 -4.20 21.50
N ILE A 15 7.95 -3.54 22.65
CA ILE A 15 9.12 -3.69 23.54
C ILE A 15 9.22 -5.11 24.08
N HIS A 16 8.12 -5.65 24.63
CA HIS A 16 8.13 -6.99 25.24
C HIS A 16 8.00 -8.13 24.23
N GLY A 17 7.41 -7.87 23.07
CA GLY A 17 7.26 -8.81 21.96
C GLY A 17 8.43 -8.72 21.00
N LEU A 18 8.35 -7.83 20.00
CA LEU A 18 9.32 -7.75 18.90
C LEU A 18 10.77 -7.49 19.36
N LEU A 19 10.96 -6.54 20.29
CA LEU A 19 12.28 -6.09 20.75
C LEU A 19 12.88 -6.97 21.84
N ASN A 20 12.19 -8.03 22.27
CA ASN A 20 12.84 -8.99 23.16
C ASN A 20 14.03 -9.63 22.43
N LYS A 21 15.11 -9.90 23.17
CA LYS A 21 16.39 -10.35 22.60
C LYS A 21 16.24 -11.62 21.73
N GLN A 22 15.40 -12.56 22.15
CA GLN A 22 15.23 -13.83 21.45
C GLN A 22 14.49 -13.62 20.12
N THR A 23 13.38 -12.91 20.14
CA THR A 23 12.56 -12.61 18.95
C THR A 23 13.30 -11.71 17.97
N LEU A 24 13.97 -10.66 18.44
CA LEU A 24 14.72 -9.75 17.57
C LEU A 24 15.85 -10.46 16.82
N LEU A 25 16.65 -11.28 17.53
CA LEU A 25 17.74 -12.04 16.90
C LEU A 25 17.21 -13.09 15.93
N ASP A 26 16.11 -13.75 16.29
CA ASP A 26 15.45 -14.74 15.42
C ASP A 26 14.93 -14.09 14.14
N LEU A 27 14.26 -12.94 14.26
CA LEU A 27 13.73 -12.16 13.15
C LEU A 27 14.85 -11.72 12.20
N ILE A 28 15.91 -11.10 12.74
CA ILE A 28 17.05 -10.62 11.94
C ILE A 28 17.74 -11.77 11.20
N ARG A 29 17.88 -12.93 11.84
CA ARG A 29 18.63 -14.06 11.30
C ARG A 29 17.84 -14.89 10.29
N HIS A 30 16.52 -15.02 10.46
CA HIS A 30 15.73 -16.01 9.72
C HIS A 30 14.56 -15.42 8.92
N PHE A 31 14.17 -14.17 9.18
CA PHE A 31 12.92 -13.58 8.68
C PHE A 31 13.12 -12.29 7.87
N ILE A 32 14.34 -12.07 7.36
CA ILE A 32 14.68 -11.01 6.43
C ILE A 32 15.27 -11.65 5.17
N VAL A 33 14.72 -11.31 4.00
CA VAL A 33 15.27 -11.71 2.70
C VAL A 33 15.64 -10.49 1.88
N PHE A 34 16.62 -10.68 1.00
CA PHE A 34 17.00 -9.72 -0.02
C PHE A 34 16.71 -10.39 -1.36
N GLU A 35 15.62 -9.98 -1.99
CA GLU A 35 15.22 -10.49 -3.28
C GLU A 35 15.99 -9.75 -4.37
N GLU A 36 16.91 -10.45 -5.02
CA GLU A 36 17.68 -9.91 -6.15
C GLU A 36 16.85 -10.00 -7.43
N SER A 37 16.41 -8.86 -7.97
CA SER A 37 15.86 -8.78 -9.34
C SER A 37 16.93 -8.25 -10.31
N ARG A 38 16.68 -8.33 -11.63
CA ARG A 38 17.61 -7.79 -12.65
C ARG A 38 17.80 -6.27 -12.57
N ALA A 39 16.86 -5.54 -11.94
CA ALA A 39 16.86 -4.08 -11.89
C ALA A 39 17.16 -3.52 -10.49
N GLU A 40 16.76 -4.22 -9.43
CA GLU A 40 16.88 -3.74 -8.05
C GLU A 40 16.93 -4.89 -7.03
N THR A 41 17.52 -4.64 -5.87
CA THR A 41 17.47 -5.55 -4.71
C THR A 41 16.41 -5.06 -3.73
N ILE A 42 15.39 -5.87 -3.48
CA ILE A 42 14.28 -5.53 -2.58
C ILE A 42 14.48 -6.25 -1.25
N LYS A 43 14.60 -5.50 -0.16
CA LYS A 43 14.62 -6.05 1.19
C LYS A 43 13.18 -6.30 1.67
N LYS A 44 12.86 -7.53 2.05
CA LYS A 44 11.56 -7.90 2.63
C LYS A 44 11.74 -8.46 4.04
N ILE A 45 10.86 -8.08 4.95
CA ILE A 45 10.79 -8.61 6.33
C ILE A 45 9.49 -9.39 6.49
N ALA A 46 9.52 -10.45 7.28
CA ALA A 46 8.33 -11.23 7.57
C ALA A 46 7.29 -10.39 8.32
N ALA A 47 6.02 -10.55 7.95
CA ALA A 47 4.90 -10.10 8.76
C ALA A 47 4.72 -11.01 9.98
N TYR A 48 3.96 -10.52 10.99
CA TYR A 48 3.83 -11.22 12.26
C TYR A 48 3.22 -12.63 12.10
N HIS A 49 2.19 -12.79 11.26
CA HIS A 49 1.55 -14.08 10.99
C HIS A 49 2.56 -15.06 10.40
N GLN A 50 3.44 -14.61 9.49
CA GLN A 50 4.50 -15.43 8.93
C GLN A 50 5.53 -15.84 9.99
N TYR A 51 5.96 -14.92 10.86
CA TYR A 51 6.92 -15.19 11.94
C TYR A 51 6.43 -16.29 12.88
N TYR A 52 5.23 -16.13 13.44
CA TYR A 52 4.69 -17.09 14.40
C TYR A 52 4.31 -18.42 13.74
N ALA A 53 3.77 -18.40 12.54
CA ALA A 53 3.38 -19.62 11.83
C ALA A 53 4.58 -20.48 11.45
N VAL A 54 5.65 -19.85 10.93
CA VAL A 54 6.88 -20.56 10.55
C VAL A 54 7.54 -21.17 11.79
N ASN A 55 7.60 -20.45 12.90
CA ASN A 55 8.18 -20.99 14.14
C ASN A 55 7.43 -22.23 14.64
N ARG A 56 6.09 -22.22 14.60
CA ARG A 56 5.26 -23.38 14.92
C ARG A 56 5.48 -24.53 13.93
N ALA A 57 5.62 -24.23 12.64
CA ALA A 57 5.93 -25.21 11.61
C ALA A 57 7.29 -25.88 11.84
N ILE A 58 8.32 -25.13 12.25
CA ILE A 58 9.63 -25.71 12.59
C ILE A 58 9.51 -26.69 13.75
N GLU A 59 8.83 -26.30 14.83
CA GLU A 59 8.63 -27.18 16.01
C GLU A 59 7.86 -28.46 15.64
N SER A 60 6.77 -28.31 14.88
CA SER A 60 5.98 -29.47 14.43
C SER A 60 6.75 -30.39 13.48
N THR A 61 7.58 -29.84 12.60
CA THR A 61 8.44 -30.67 11.73
C THR A 61 9.49 -31.41 12.51
N ILE A 62 10.11 -30.77 13.51
CA ILE A 62 11.05 -31.45 14.40
C ILE A 62 10.33 -32.58 15.16
N ARG A 63 9.11 -32.37 15.66
CA ARG A 63 8.28 -33.44 16.26
C ARG A 63 8.03 -34.59 15.29
N ALA A 64 7.59 -34.30 14.09
CA ALA A 64 7.28 -35.30 13.08
C ALA A 64 8.51 -36.13 12.67
N ALA A 65 9.70 -35.50 12.65
CA ALA A 65 10.97 -36.13 12.31
C ALA A 65 11.67 -36.79 13.51
N ALA A 66 11.27 -36.48 14.75
CA ALA A 66 11.99 -36.87 15.95
C ALA A 66 11.85 -38.37 16.28
N PRO A 67 12.90 -38.96 16.90
CA PRO A 67 12.80 -40.27 17.54
C PRO A 67 12.23 -40.24 18.98
N ALA A 68 12.02 -39.06 19.59
CA ALA A 68 11.49 -38.85 20.95
C ALA A 68 10.78 -37.48 21.07
N PRO A 69 9.86 -37.25 22.02
CA PRO A 69 8.94 -36.09 21.99
C PRO A 69 9.63 -34.74 22.23
N PRO A 70 9.52 -33.78 21.30
CA PRO A 70 9.85 -32.38 21.58
C PRO A 70 8.66 -31.63 22.17
N MET A 71 8.96 -30.53 22.86
CA MET A 71 7.96 -29.66 23.47
C MET A 71 7.46 -28.65 22.42
N VAL A 72 6.16 -28.64 22.17
CA VAL A 72 5.49 -27.80 21.16
C VAL A 72 4.81 -26.61 21.85
N ARG A 73 5.07 -25.37 21.41
CA ARG A 73 4.48 -24.16 21.99
C ARG A 73 3.35 -23.62 21.11
N GLN A 74 2.21 -23.42 21.77
CA GLN A 74 0.90 -22.86 21.35
C GLN A 74 0.46 -23.08 19.89
N GLU A 75 -0.76 -23.61 19.71
CA GLU A 75 -1.26 -24.15 18.43
C GLU A 75 -2.71 -23.71 18.21
N PRO A 76 -3.37 -24.01 17.06
CA PRO A 76 -4.64 -23.39 16.72
C PRO A 76 -5.85 -23.94 17.52
N GLU A 77 -5.65 -24.33 18.78
CA GLU A 77 -6.73 -24.61 19.74
C GLU A 77 -7.73 -23.44 19.82
N ALA A 78 -7.23 -22.20 19.68
CA ALA A 78 -8.06 -20.99 19.61
C ALA A 78 -9.07 -20.96 18.44
N TYR A 79 -8.91 -21.81 17.42
CA TYR A 79 -9.77 -21.87 16.24
C TYR A 79 -10.73 -23.09 16.27
N GLY A 80 -10.80 -23.82 17.39
CA GLY A 80 -11.68 -24.98 17.55
C GLY A 80 -11.28 -26.23 16.74
N LEU A 81 -10.04 -26.29 16.26
CA LEU A 81 -9.50 -27.38 15.43
C LEU A 81 -8.58 -28.30 16.24
N PRO A 82 -8.42 -29.59 15.84
CA PRO A 82 -7.45 -30.49 16.44
C PRO A 82 -6.02 -29.91 16.37
N THR A 83 -5.28 -30.02 17.46
CA THR A 83 -3.90 -29.51 17.62
C THR A 83 -2.87 -30.56 17.19
N VAL A 84 -1.71 -30.16 16.65
CA VAL A 84 -0.61 -31.10 16.38
C VAL A 84 0.12 -31.56 17.66
N ARG A 85 -0.14 -30.98 18.84
CA ARG A 85 0.33 -31.49 20.15
C ARG A 85 -0.20 -32.87 20.51
N THR A 86 -1.40 -33.22 20.05
CA THR A 86 -1.98 -34.55 20.27
C THR A 86 -1.42 -35.58 19.30
N GLN A 87 -0.61 -35.16 18.31
CA GLN A 87 0.03 -36.07 17.39
C GLN A 87 1.30 -36.69 17.98
N PRO A 88 1.55 -37.99 17.75
CA PRO A 88 2.72 -38.66 18.29
C PRO A 88 4.03 -38.13 17.66
N PRO A 89 5.15 -38.17 18.39
CA PRO A 89 6.46 -37.89 17.80
C PRO A 89 6.84 -38.99 16.79
N GLY A 90 7.58 -38.62 15.75
CA GLY A 90 8.03 -39.57 14.72
C GLY A 90 6.94 -40.08 13.78
N ASP A 91 5.76 -39.45 13.79
CA ASP A 91 4.62 -39.81 12.96
C ASP A 91 4.75 -39.36 11.49
N LYS A 92 5.81 -38.62 11.16
CA LYS A 92 6.13 -38.14 9.82
C LYS A 92 5.08 -37.16 9.26
N ARG A 93 4.25 -36.58 10.12
CA ARG A 93 3.14 -35.66 9.78
C ARG A 93 3.40 -34.31 10.41
N ALA A 94 4.07 -33.40 9.71
CA ALA A 94 4.47 -32.10 10.24
C ALA A 94 3.32 -31.08 10.31
N GLY A 95 2.17 -31.38 9.73
CA GLY A 95 0.92 -30.63 9.84
C GLY A 95 0.60 -29.80 8.59
N VAL A 96 -0.49 -29.04 8.70
CA VAL A 96 -1.03 -28.19 7.63
C VAL A 96 -0.87 -26.71 7.99
N PHE A 97 -0.23 -25.96 7.11
CA PHE A 97 -0.06 -24.51 7.16
C PHE A 97 -1.10 -23.86 6.24
N TRP A 98 -2.17 -23.30 6.81
CA TRP A 98 -3.22 -22.66 6.02
C TRP A 98 -3.16 -21.15 6.17
N HIS A 99 -2.62 -20.49 5.15
CA HIS A 99 -2.53 -19.04 5.07
C HIS A 99 -3.19 -18.57 3.78
N THR A 100 -4.18 -17.68 3.87
CA THR A 100 -5.01 -17.24 2.75
C THR A 100 -4.18 -16.77 1.55
N GLN A 101 -4.72 -16.94 0.35
CA GLN A 101 -4.05 -16.49 -0.87
C GLN A 101 -3.96 -14.95 -0.88
N GLY A 102 -2.74 -14.42 -0.89
CA GLY A 102 -2.54 -12.99 -0.59
C GLY A 102 -1.45 -12.75 0.42
N SER A 103 -1.45 -13.55 1.47
CA SER A 103 -0.74 -13.37 2.73
C SER A 103 0.79 -13.54 2.68
N GLY A 104 1.36 -13.88 1.53
CA GLY A 104 2.81 -14.16 1.40
C GLY A 104 3.22 -15.59 1.72
N LYS A 105 2.34 -16.60 1.54
CA LYS A 105 2.63 -18.04 1.73
C LYS A 105 3.96 -18.51 1.13
N SER A 106 4.28 -18.15 -0.11
CA SER A 106 5.55 -18.54 -0.77
C SER A 106 6.77 -18.02 -0.01
N LEU A 107 6.67 -16.83 0.59
CA LEU A 107 7.73 -16.27 1.42
C LEU A 107 7.81 -16.96 2.79
N SER A 108 6.68 -17.34 3.38
CA SER A 108 6.65 -18.19 4.59
C SER A 108 7.37 -19.53 4.36
N MET A 109 7.23 -20.13 3.18
CA MET A 109 7.97 -21.35 2.82
C MET A 109 9.48 -21.11 2.76
N VAL A 110 9.93 -19.96 2.25
CA VAL A 110 11.36 -19.58 2.22
C VAL A 110 11.91 -19.42 3.64
N PHE A 111 11.20 -18.71 4.51
CA PHE A 111 11.59 -18.56 5.92
C PHE A 111 11.64 -19.91 6.64
N TYR A 112 10.63 -20.75 6.42
CA TYR A 112 10.58 -22.11 6.94
C TYR A 112 11.77 -22.95 6.46
N ALA A 113 12.05 -22.95 5.16
CA ALA A 113 13.18 -23.68 4.59
C ALA A 113 14.52 -23.19 5.18
N GLY A 114 14.77 -21.88 5.15
CA GLY A 114 16.02 -21.28 5.64
C GLY A 114 16.26 -21.52 7.13
N LYS A 115 15.20 -21.50 7.94
CA LYS A 115 15.30 -21.81 9.36
C LYS A 115 15.48 -23.30 9.63
N LEU A 116 14.78 -24.17 8.89
CA LEU A 116 14.85 -25.63 9.09
C LEU A 116 16.20 -26.22 8.69
N ILE A 117 16.84 -25.68 7.64
CA ILE A 117 18.19 -26.07 7.22
C ILE A 117 19.22 -25.89 8.35
N LEU A 118 18.95 -24.96 9.27
CA LEU A 118 19.80 -24.60 10.40
C LEU A 118 19.38 -25.26 11.72
N ALA A 119 18.30 -26.03 11.72
CA ALA A 119 17.90 -26.77 12.90
C ALA A 119 18.87 -27.94 13.12
N GLU A 120 19.63 -27.88 14.23
CA GLU A 120 20.61 -28.92 14.60
C GLU A 120 19.94 -30.30 14.69
N GLN A 121 18.70 -30.35 15.17
CA GLN A 121 17.90 -31.58 15.28
C GLN A 121 17.64 -32.24 13.91
N MET A 122 17.74 -31.50 12.82
CA MET A 122 17.48 -31.97 11.46
C MET A 122 18.76 -32.33 10.69
N ASN A 123 19.95 -32.11 11.25
CA ASN A 123 21.24 -32.50 10.65
C ASN A 123 21.36 -32.16 9.14
N ASN A 124 21.21 -30.87 8.79
CA ASN A 124 21.24 -30.38 7.40
C ASN A 124 20.27 -31.16 6.47
N PRO A 125 18.95 -30.96 6.64
CA PRO A 125 17.94 -31.73 5.92
C PRO A 125 17.94 -31.47 4.41
N THR A 126 17.42 -32.44 3.65
CA THR A 126 17.02 -32.23 2.26
C THR A 126 15.57 -31.79 2.22
N LEU A 127 15.28 -30.68 1.56
CA LEU A 127 13.94 -30.16 1.36
C LEU A 127 13.45 -30.52 -0.04
N VAL A 128 12.29 -31.16 -0.14
CA VAL A 128 11.67 -31.53 -1.41
C VAL A 128 10.38 -30.72 -1.55
N VAL A 129 10.40 -29.69 -2.39
CA VAL A 129 9.25 -28.83 -2.66
C VAL A 129 8.46 -29.41 -3.82
N ILE A 130 7.19 -29.73 -3.56
CA ILE A 130 6.29 -30.37 -4.52
C ILE A 130 5.20 -29.41 -4.91
N THR A 131 5.01 -29.29 -6.22
CA THR A 131 3.91 -28.52 -6.82
C THR A 131 3.11 -29.41 -7.78
N ASP A 132 1.82 -29.10 -7.97
CA ASP A 132 0.95 -29.80 -8.92
C ASP A 132 1.35 -29.49 -10.37
N ARG A 133 1.69 -28.23 -10.68
CA ARG A 133 1.92 -27.77 -12.06
C ARG A 133 3.31 -27.20 -12.27
N ASN A 134 3.87 -27.47 -13.44
CA ASN A 134 5.16 -26.93 -13.89
C ASN A 134 5.26 -25.39 -13.81
N ASP A 135 4.15 -24.66 -13.99
CA ASP A 135 4.17 -23.19 -13.92
C ASP A 135 4.18 -22.66 -12.48
N LEU A 136 3.52 -23.35 -11.55
CA LEU A 136 3.61 -23.07 -10.11
C LEU A 136 5.01 -23.42 -9.58
N ASP A 137 5.57 -24.54 -10.06
CA ASP A 137 6.93 -24.97 -9.77
C ASP A 137 7.95 -23.89 -10.12
N GLN A 138 7.85 -23.32 -11.33
CA GLN A 138 8.77 -22.30 -11.81
C GLN A 138 8.71 -21.03 -10.95
N GLN A 139 7.52 -20.57 -10.58
CA GLN A 139 7.36 -19.33 -9.82
C GLN A 139 7.88 -19.48 -8.38
N LEU A 140 7.59 -20.61 -7.74
CA LEU A 140 8.08 -20.89 -6.40
C LEU A 140 9.59 -21.11 -6.42
N PHE A 141 10.11 -21.79 -7.44
CA PHE A 141 11.55 -21.94 -7.68
C PHE A 141 12.25 -20.59 -7.88
N GLU A 142 11.70 -19.69 -8.68
CA GLU A 142 12.21 -18.31 -8.85
C GLU A 142 12.25 -17.58 -7.51
N THR A 143 11.19 -17.67 -6.70
CA THR A 143 11.13 -17.05 -5.36
C THR A 143 12.24 -17.56 -4.45
N PHE A 144 12.43 -18.89 -4.37
CA PHE A 144 13.49 -19.50 -3.57
C PHE A 144 14.89 -19.15 -4.09
N SER A 145 15.07 -19.11 -5.41
CA SER A 145 16.35 -18.78 -6.05
C SER A 145 16.75 -17.34 -5.78
N ASN A 146 15.80 -16.41 -5.85
CA ASN A 146 16.03 -15.00 -5.52
C ASN A 146 16.33 -14.80 -4.03
N CYS A 147 15.92 -15.75 -3.17
CA CYS A 147 16.17 -15.73 -1.73
C CYS A 147 17.28 -16.70 -1.27
N ARG A 148 18.15 -17.17 -2.18
CA ARG A 148 19.20 -18.18 -1.92
C ARG A 148 20.11 -17.86 -0.73
N HIS A 149 20.33 -16.58 -0.42
CA HIS A 149 21.16 -16.12 0.70
C HIS A 149 20.64 -16.65 2.04
N LEU A 150 19.32 -16.72 2.23
CA LEU A 150 18.72 -17.28 3.43
C LEU A 150 18.86 -18.82 3.47
N LEU A 151 18.77 -19.46 2.31
CA LEU A 151 18.78 -20.92 2.18
C LEU A 151 20.19 -21.52 2.36
N ARG A 152 21.26 -20.72 2.16
CA ARG A 152 22.68 -21.15 2.19
C ARG A 152 23.07 -22.23 1.18
N GLN A 153 22.15 -22.56 0.28
CA GLN A 153 22.32 -23.54 -0.79
C GLN A 153 21.47 -23.12 -1.98
N THR A 154 21.93 -23.49 -3.18
CA THR A 154 21.23 -23.15 -4.43
C THR A 154 20.08 -24.14 -4.65
N PRO A 155 18.83 -23.67 -4.76
CA PRO A 155 17.71 -24.52 -5.15
C PRO A 155 17.95 -25.16 -6.52
N THR A 156 17.54 -26.41 -6.69
CA THR A 156 17.61 -27.14 -7.97
C THR A 156 16.23 -27.66 -8.36
N GLN A 157 15.96 -27.72 -9.66
CA GLN A 157 14.69 -28.22 -10.20
C GLN A 157 14.94 -29.54 -10.93
N ALA A 158 14.23 -30.59 -10.54
CA ALA A 158 14.39 -31.91 -11.15
C ALA A 158 13.79 -31.91 -12.57
N ALA A 159 14.63 -32.16 -13.58
CA ALA A 159 14.20 -32.15 -14.98
C ALA A 159 13.35 -33.37 -15.34
N ASN A 160 13.68 -34.54 -14.78
CA ASN A 160 13.01 -35.81 -15.04
C ASN A 160 13.16 -36.76 -13.83
N ARG A 161 12.62 -37.99 -13.95
CA ARG A 161 12.62 -38.98 -12.85
C ARG A 161 14.03 -39.45 -12.46
N GLU A 162 14.93 -39.63 -13.43
CA GLU A 162 16.32 -40.03 -13.18
C GLU A 162 17.11 -38.92 -12.50
N ASP A 163 16.87 -37.68 -12.89
CA ASP A 163 17.47 -36.50 -12.26
C ASP A 163 17.00 -36.34 -10.81
N LEU A 164 15.69 -36.52 -10.55
CA LEU A 164 15.14 -36.54 -9.20
C LEU A 164 15.82 -37.60 -8.31
N LYS A 165 16.03 -38.81 -8.83
CA LYS A 165 16.72 -39.87 -8.11
C LYS A 165 18.15 -39.48 -7.75
N LYS A 166 18.89 -38.84 -8.66
CA LYS A 166 20.25 -38.34 -8.40
C LYS A 166 20.27 -37.24 -7.34
N LEU A 167 19.34 -36.28 -7.42
CA LEU A 167 19.24 -35.16 -6.48
C LEU A 167 18.89 -35.62 -5.05
N LEU A 168 18.17 -36.73 -4.90
CA LEU A 168 17.80 -37.29 -3.59
C LEU A 168 18.80 -38.32 -3.04
N ALA A 169 19.76 -38.78 -3.85
CA ALA A 169 20.80 -39.74 -3.46
C ALA A 169 21.99 -39.11 -2.71
N VAL A 170 21.84 -37.89 -2.18
CA VAL A 170 22.89 -37.17 -1.45
C VAL A 170 22.93 -37.55 0.03
N ALA A 171 24.10 -37.39 0.67
CA ALA A 171 24.29 -37.72 2.08
C ALA A 171 23.62 -36.73 3.05
N SER A 172 23.57 -35.43 2.71
CA SER A 172 22.85 -34.39 3.45
C SER A 172 22.61 -33.16 2.57
N GLY A 173 21.68 -32.29 2.96
CA GLY A 173 21.40 -31.02 2.28
C GLY A 173 20.65 -31.17 0.95
N GLY A 174 20.33 -30.03 0.35
CA GLY A 174 19.61 -29.89 -0.92
C GLY A 174 18.23 -29.23 -0.75
N VAL A 175 17.90 -28.34 -1.68
CA VAL A 175 16.52 -27.84 -1.88
C VAL A 175 16.12 -28.23 -3.30
N VAL A 176 15.25 -29.23 -3.42
CA VAL A 176 14.86 -29.85 -4.68
C VAL A 176 13.41 -29.52 -5.00
N PHE A 177 13.19 -28.90 -6.14
CA PHE A 177 11.87 -28.63 -6.72
C PHE A 177 11.49 -29.74 -7.68
N THR A 178 10.27 -30.23 -7.56
CA THR A 178 9.75 -31.28 -8.42
C THR A 178 8.23 -31.23 -8.50
N THR A 179 7.68 -31.94 -9.47
CA THR A 179 6.22 -32.09 -9.60
C THR A 179 5.79 -33.48 -9.18
N ILE A 180 4.55 -33.60 -8.70
CA ILE A 180 4.02 -34.86 -8.19
C ILE A 180 4.04 -35.98 -9.25
N GLN A 181 3.93 -35.63 -10.55
CA GLN A 181 3.93 -36.60 -11.65
C GLN A 181 5.28 -37.32 -11.85
N LYS A 182 6.37 -36.80 -11.28
CA LYS A 182 7.68 -37.48 -11.30
C LYS A 182 7.75 -38.66 -10.34
N PHE A 183 6.80 -38.79 -9.41
CA PHE A 183 6.64 -39.94 -8.52
C PHE A 183 5.67 -41.02 -9.06
N LEU A 184 5.38 -41.00 -10.36
CA LEU A 184 4.64 -42.09 -11.02
C LEU A 184 5.59 -43.18 -11.55
N PRO A 185 5.25 -44.47 -11.41
CA PRO A 185 6.02 -45.57 -11.97
C PRO A 185 6.05 -45.49 -13.50
N ASN A 186 7.09 -46.06 -14.12
CA ASN A 186 7.21 -46.11 -15.58
C ASN A 186 6.19 -47.06 -16.24
N ALA A 187 5.67 -48.04 -15.50
CA ALA A 187 4.63 -48.97 -15.95
C ALA A 187 3.35 -48.80 -15.10
N LYS A 188 2.17 -48.86 -15.74
CA LYS A 188 0.88 -48.82 -15.02
C LYS A 188 0.82 -50.00 -14.03
N GLY A 189 0.68 -49.70 -12.74
CA GLY A 189 0.59 -50.70 -11.66
C GLY A 189 1.93 -51.21 -11.11
N GLY A 190 3.08 -50.65 -11.53
CA GLY A 190 4.38 -50.97 -10.93
C GLY A 190 4.61 -50.25 -9.60
N GLU A 191 5.46 -50.79 -8.73
CA GLU A 191 5.91 -50.07 -7.51
C GLU A 191 6.95 -49.00 -7.87
N TYR A 192 6.91 -47.86 -7.18
CA TYR A 192 7.92 -46.82 -7.37
C TYR A 192 9.18 -47.16 -6.57
N PRO A 193 10.41 -47.01 -7.13
CA PRO A 193 11.62 -47.41 -6.44
C PRO A 193 11.89 -46.55 -5.20
N LEU A 194 12.43 -47.18 -4.15
CA LEU A 194 13.00 -46.50 -2.99
C LEU A 194 14.10 -45.53 -3.46
N LEU A 195 13.95 -44.25 -3.10
CA LEU A 195 14.93 -43.20 -3.45
C LEU A 195 15.86 -42.89 -2.27
N SER A 196 15.34 -42.83 -1.04
CA SER A 196 16.14 -42.57 0.14
C SER A 196 15.44 -43.02 1.42
N GLU A 197 16.20 -43.65 2.33
CA GLU A 197 15.71 -44.03 3.66
C GLU A 197 15.97 -42.95 4.73
N ARG A 198 16.54 -41.81 4.33
CA ARG A 198 16.91 -40.74 5.26
C ARG A 198 15.68 -40.16 5.98
N ARG A 199 15.81 -39.95 7.29
CA ARG A 199 14.80 -39.29 8.13
C ARG A 199 14.82 -37.77 8.00
N ASN A 200 15.98 -37.19 7.70
CA ASN A 200 16.15 -35.75 7.51
C ASN A 200 15.78 -35.29 6.08
N ILE A 201 14.68 -35.84 5.55
CA ILE A 201 14.06 -35.38 4.32
C ILE A 201 12.69 -34.80 4.70
N VAL A 202 12.42 -33.58 4.24
CA VAL A 202 11.16 -32.91 4.48
C VAL A 202 10.51 -32.57 3.16
N VAL A 203 9.33 -33.15 2.95
CA VAL A 203 8.49 -32.91 1.77
C VAL A 203 7.55 -31.75 2.08
N ILE A 204 7.64 -30.69 1.29
CA ILE A 204 6.81 -29.48 1.39
C ILE A 204 5.85 -29.51 0.21
N ALA A 205 4.57 -29.75 0.45
CA ALA A 205 3.54 -29.73 -0.60
C ALA A 205 2.89 -28.35 -0.69
N ASP A 206 2.91 -27.74 -1.89
CA ASP A 206 2.13 -26.55 -2.18
C ASP A 206 0.73 -26.91 -2.68
N GLU A 207 -0.29 -26.17 -2.22
CA GLU A 207 -1.71 -26.44 -2.44
C GLU A 207 -2.14 -27.86 -2.03
N ALA A 208 -1.83 -28.20 -0.78
CA ALA A 208 -2.04 -29.53 -0.20
C ALA A 208 -3.50 -30.03 -0.18
N HIS A 209 -4.51 -29.19 -0.48
CA HIS A 209 -5.94 -29.55 -0.55
C HIS A 209 -6.38 -30.13 -1.91
N ARG A 210 -5.50 -30.22 -2.91
CA ARG A 210 -5.91 -30.72 -4.23
C ARG A 210 -6.18 -32.22 -4.15
N SER A 211 -7.29 -32.67 -4.74
CA SER A 211 -7.67 -34.08 -4.87
C SER A 211 -6.65 -35.00 -5.55
N GLN A 212 -5.52 -34.47 -6.00
CA GLN A 212 -4.37 -35.25 -6.46
C GLN A 212 -3.58 -35.91 -5.33
N TYR A 213 -3.69 -35.37 -4.11
CA TYR A 213 -3.13 -35.99 -2.92
C TYR A 213 -4.10 -37.00 -2.28
N ASP A 214 -5.33 -37.12 -2.82
CA ASP A 214 -6.29 -38.09 -2.33
C ASP A 214 -5.75 -39.51 -2.44
N PHE A 215 -5.75 -40.16 -1.29
CA PHE A 215 -5.40 -41.55 -1.10
C PHE A 215 -6.40 -42.42 -1.84
N ILE A 216 -6.07 -42.84 -3.06
CA ILE A 216 -6.39 -44.14 -3.71
C ILE A 216 -5.65 -44.25 -5.07
N ASP A 217 -5.27 -43.14 -5.72
CA ASP A 217 -4.67 -43.12 -7.07
C ASP A 217 -3.11 -43.19 -7.13
N GLY A 218 -2.46 -43.73 -6.10
CA GLY A 218 -1.04 -44.13 -6.17
C GLY A 218 0.00 -43.02 -5.92
N PHE A 219 -0.26 -41.73 -6.11
CA PHE A 219 0.78 -40.68 -5.97
C PHE A 219 1.35 -40.54 -4.54
N ALA A 220 0.48 -40.33 -3.54
CA ALA A 220 0.91 -40.20 -2.14
C ALA A 220 1.57 -41.49 -1.63
N ARG A 221 1.06 -42.64 -2.07
CA ARG A 221 1.64 -43.96 -1.78
C ARG A 221 3.04 -44.09 -2.38
N ASN A 222 3.21 -43.80 -3.67
CA ASN A 222 4.52 -43.87 -4.34
C ASN A 222 5.54 -42.92 -3.70
N MET A 223 5.12 -41.73 -3.24
CA MET A 223 5.99 -40.83 -2.50
C MET A 223 6.40 -41.38 -1.14
N ARG A 224 5.47 -42.01 -0.41
CA ARG A 224 5.76 -42.70 0.85
C ARG A 224 6.67 -43.91 0.62
N ASP A 225 6.50 -44.65 -0.47
CA ASP A 225 7.35 -45.79 -0.83
C ASP A 225 8.77 -45.31 -1.25
N ALA A 226 8.86 -44.20 -1.99
CA ALA A 226 10.11 -43.58 -2.40
C ALA A 226 10.90 -42.98 -1.22
N LEU A 227 10.20 -42.38 -0.26
CA LEU A 227 10.74 -41.62 0.87
C LEU A 227 10.07 -42.04 2.19
N PRO A 228 10.26 -43.29 2.64
CA PRO A 228 9.48 -43.89 3.73
C PRO A 228 9.66 -43.20 5.07
N ASN A 229 10.79 -42.51 5.27
CA ASN A 229 11.15 -41.87 6.52
C ASN A 229 11.07 -40.34 6.47
N ALA A 230 10.62 -39.76 5.34
CA ALA A 230 10.47 -38.31 5.22
C ALA A 230 9.25 -37.79 6.00
N SER A 231 9.36 -36.57 6.52
CA SER A 231 8.25 -35.84 7.14
C SER A 231 7.54 -34.96 6.12
N PHE A 232 6.22 -34.84 6.21
CA PHE A 232 5.40 -34.13 5.22
C PHE A 232 4.70 -32.93 5.87
N ILE A 233 4.87 -31.75 5.28
CA ILE A 233 4.15 -30.52 5.64
C ILE A 233 3.36 -30.02 4.42
N GLY A 234 2.10 -29.67 4.64
CA GLY A 234 1.22 -29.15 3.59
C GLY A 234 1.04 -27.64 3.74
N PHE A 235 1.24 -26.87 2.68
CA PHE A 235 0.93 -25.45 2.64
C PHE A 235 -0.26 -25.20 1.72
N THR A 236 -1.22 -24.41 2.17
CA THR A 236 -2.42 -24.15 1.37
C THR A 236 -2.97 -22.75 1.54
N GLY A 237 -3.54 -22.22 0.45
CA GLY A 237 -4.33 -20.99 0.45
C GLY A 237 -5.78 -21.16 0.90
N THR A 238 -6.27 -22.40 0.99
CA THR A 238 -7.68 -22.71 1.21
C THR A 238 -7.84 -23.71 2.35
N PRO A 239 -8.93 -23.64 3.14
CA PRO A 239 -9.21 -24.62 4.17
C PRO A 239 -9.38 -26.02 3.59
N ILE A 240 -8.98 -27.03 4.36
CA ILE A 240 -9.31 -28.44 4.14
C ILE A 240 -10.77 -28.62 4.52
N GLU A 241 -11.58 -29.18 3.61
CA GLU A 241 -13.01 -29.43 3.86
C GLU A 241 -13.17 -30.46 5.00
N LYS A 242 -14.26 -30.38 5.78
CA LYS A 242 -14.50 -31.30 6.92
C LYS A 242 -14.55 -32.77 6.51
N GLU A 243 -14.81 -33.04 5.24
CA GLU A 243 -14.89 -34.37 4.64
C GLU A 243 -13.54 -34.87 4.08
N ASP A 244 -12.52 -34.00 4.02
CA ASP A 244 -11.18 -34.28 3.49
C ASP A 244 -10.28 -34.89 4.58
N ALA A 245 -10.67 -36.11 5.00
CA ALA A 245 -9.89 -36.95 5.92
C ALA A 245 -8.54 -37.41 5.31
N SER A 246 -8.40 -37.35 3.99
CA SER A 246 -7.21 -37.73 3.23
C SER A 246 -6.07 -36.74 3.46
N THR A 247 -6.30 -35.43 3.44
CA THR A 247 -5.23 -34.44 3.63
C THR A 247 -4.63 -34.53 5.04
N GLN A 248 -5.46 -34.68 6.08
CA GLN A 248 -4.98 -34.86 7.46
C GLN A 248 -4.24 -36.20 7.66
N ALA A 249 -4.59 -37.24 6.89
CA ALA A 249 -3.87 -38.51 6.93
C ALA A 249 -2.45 -38.42 6.33
N VAL A 250 -2.21 -37.53 5.34
CA VAL A 250 -0.87 -37.30 4.79
C VAL A 250 -0.05 -36.39 5.69
N PHE A 251 -0.61 -35.22 6.03
CA PHE A 251 0.14 -34.10 6.59
C PHE A 251 -0.05 -33.95 8.09
N GLY A 252 -1.17 -34.37 8.66
CA GLY A 252 -1.52 -34.19 10.07
C GLY A 252 -2.48 -33.01 10.32
N ASN A 253 -2.59 -32.60 11.58
CA ASN A 253 -3.47 -31.50 11.99
C ASN A 253 -2.92 -30.12 11.55
N TYR A 254 -3.72 -29.06 11.71
CA TYR A 254 -3.29 -27.70 11.39
C TYR A 254 -2.19 -27.21 12.35
N VAL A 255 -1.12 -26.68 11.77
CA VAL A 255 -0.03 -25.98 12.50
C VAL A 255 -0.44 -24.54 12.78
N ASP A 256 -1.02 -23.89 11.78
CA ASP A 256 -1.50 -22.52 11.87
C ASP A 256 -2.56 -22.20 10.82
N VAL A 257 -3.43 -21.25 11.18
CA VAL A 257 -4.51 -20.72 10.35
C VAL A 257 -4.42 -19.20 10.31
N TYR A 258 -4.28 -18.65 9.11
CA TYR A 258 -4.38 -17.22 8.82
C TYR A 258 -5.37 -17.03 7.67
N ASP A 259 -6.63 -16.80 8.01
CA ASP A 259 -7.72 -16.79 7.05
C ASP A 259 -7.83 -15.44 6.31
N ILE A 260 -8.81 -15.35 5.41
CA ILE A 260 -9.08 -14.16 4.61
C ILE A 260 -9.66 -13.00 5.42
N GLN A 261 -10.39 -13.27 6.51
CA GLN A 261 -10.93 -12.22 7.37
C GLN A 261 -9.79 -11.51 8.10
N GLN A 262 -8.96 -12.29 8.79
CA GLN A 262 -7.82 -11.77 9.52
C GLN A 262 -6.85 -11.02 8.58
N ALA A 263 -6.62 -11.55 7.37
CA ALA A 263 -5.80 -10.87 6.38
C ALA A 263 -6.35 -9.52 5.90
N VAL A 264 -7.67 -9.35 5.85
CA VAL A 264 -8.31 -8.07 5.53
C VAL A 264 -8.23 -7.11 6.71
N GLU A 265 -8.49 -7.59 7.93
CA GLU A 265 -8.40 -6.79 9.17
C GLU A 265 -6.99 -6.24 9.38
N ASP A 266 -5.97 -7.05 9.11
CA ASP A 266 -4.56 -6.68 9.21
C ASP A 266 -4.05 -5.85 8.02
N GLY A 267 -4.89 -5.62 7.00
CA GLY A 267 -4.50 -4.91 5.78
C GLY A 267 -3.48 -5.66 4.91
N ALA A 268 -3.30 -6.97 5.10
CA ALA A 268 -2.46 -7.82 4.25
C ALA A 268 -3.13 -8.11 2.89
N THR A 269 -4.46 -8.04 2.84
CA THR A 269 -5.29 -8.11 1.61
C THR A 269 -6.39 -7.07 1.67
N VAL A 270 -6.93 -6.69 0.52
CA VAL A 270 -8.11 -5.81 0.43
C VAL A 270 -9.41 -6.61 0.32
N ARG A 271 -10.54 -5.98 0.62
CA ARG A 271 -11.88 -6.62 0.56
C ARG A 271 -12.26 -7.02 -0.87
N ILE A 272 -13.15 -8.00 -0.99
CA ILE A 272 -13.73 -8.42 -2.26
C ILE A 272 -15.21 -8.01 -2.28
N TYR A 273 -15.58 -7.21 -3.29
CA TYR A 273 -16.95 -6.84 -3.57
C TYR A 273 -17.49 -7.68 -4.72
N TYR A 274 -18.77 -8.01 -4.66
CA TYR A 274 -19.45 -8.82 -5.66
C TYR A 274 -20.58 -8.01 -6.30
N GLU A 275 -20.60 -7.98 -7.62
CA GLU A 275 -21.66 -7.39 -8.42
C GLU A 275 -22.21 -8.43 -9.39
N SER A 276 -23.53 -8.66 -9.33
CA SER A 276 -24.21 -9.57 -10.26
C SER A 276 -24.70 -8.80 -11.48
N ARG A 277 -24.25 -9.20 -12.66
CA ARG A 277 -24.66 -8.66 -13.96
C ARG A 277 -25.12 -9.77 -14.88
N LEU A 278 -26.13 -10.53 -14.45
CA LEU A 278 -26.65 -11.64 -15.24
C LEU A 278 -27.08 -11.16 -16.63
N ALA A 279 -26.36 -11.59 -17.66
CA ALA A 279 -26.77 -11.38 -19.04
C ALA A 279 -28.07 -12.16 -19.27
N GLN A 280 -29.18 -11.48 -19.60
CA GLN A 280 -30.46 -12.12 -19.81
C GLN A 280 -30.39 -13.05 -21.02
N ILE A 281 -30.35 -14.35 -20.76
CA ILE A 281 -30.46 -15.37 -21.79
C ILE A 281 -31.94 -15.43 -22.21
N LYS A 282 -32.31 -14.71 -23.27
CA LYS A 282 -33.60 -14.92 -23.95
C LYS A 282 -33.51 -16.15 -24.85
N LEU A 283 -33.48 -17.34 -24.26
CA LEU A 283 -33.80 -18.57 -24.98
C LEU A 283 -35.32 -18.60 -25.20
N SER A 284 -35.78 -18.90 -26.41
CA SER A 284 -37.20 -19.23 -26.60
C SER A 284 -37.52 -20.52 -25.83
N GLU A 285 -38.75 -20.64 -25.30
CA GLU A 285 -39.16 -21.87 -24.58
C GLU A 285 -38.96 -23.14 -25.42
N GLU A 286 -39.08 -23.04 -26.75
CA GLU A 286 -38.76 -24.13 -27.69
C GLU A 286 -37.26 -24.46 -27.74
N ALA A 287 -36.38 -23.47 -27.81
CA ALA A 287 -34.93 -23.70 -27.86
C ALA A 287 -34.41 -24.30 -26.55
N GLN A 288 -34.97 -23.89 -25.41
CA GLN A 288 -34.63 -24.45 -24.11
C GLN A 288 -35.12 -25.90 -23.97
N ARG A 289 -36.35 -26.20 -24.39
CA ARG A 289 -36.87 -27.58 -24.42
C ARG A 289 -36.07 -28.50 -25.34
N ILE A 290 -35.69 -28.03 -26.53
CA ILE A 290 -34.87 -28.83 -27.47
C ILE A 290 -33.49 -29.12 -26.86
N LEU A 291 -32.87 -28.13 -26.22
CA LEU A 291 -31.57 -28.29 -25.58
C LEU A 291 -31.63 -29.26 -24.39
N ASP A 292 -32.64 -29.12 -23.53
CA ASP A 292 -32.85 -30.01 -22.39
C ASP A 292 -33.15 -31.45 -22.86
N GLN A 293 -34.01 -31.61 -23.88
CA GLN A 293 -34.35 -32.90 -24.48
C GLN A 293 -33.14 -33.58 -25.13
N GLN A 294 -32.29 -32.84 -25.85
CA GLN A 294 -31.05 -33.38 -26.42
C GLN A 294 -30.03 -33.77 -25.35
N VAL A 295 -29.95 -33.03 -24.24
CA VAL A 295 -29.05 -33.37 -23.13
C VAL A 295 -29.57 -34.60 -22.38
N GLU A 296 -30.88 -34.70 -22.17
CA GLU A 296 -31.52 -35.84 -21.50
C GLU A 296 -31.42 -37.10 -22.36
N GLU A 297 -31.72 -37.04 -23.66
CA GLU A 297 -31.56 -38.15 -24.62
C GLU A 297 -30.10 -38.65 -24.71
N ILE A 298 -29.11 -37.74 -24.64
CA ILE A 298 -27.69 -38.09 -24.59
C ILE A 298 -27.26 -38.56 -23.19
N THR A 299 -27.99 -38.30 -22.10
CA THR A 299 -27.55 -38.68 -20.75
C THR A 299 -28.35 -39.84 -20.13
N GLU A 300 -29.49 -40.21 -20.72
CA GLU A 300 -30.30 -41.38 -20.39
C GLU A 300 -29.75 -42.70 -20.95
N ASP A 301 -28.77 -42.66 -21.87
CA ASP A 301 -28.08 -43.87 -22.32
C ASP A 301 -27.19 -44.42 -21.18
N ASP A 302 -27.55 -45.60 -20.67
CA ASP A 302 -26.86 -46.29 -19.57
C ASP A 302 -25.47 -46.82 -19.98
N GLU A 303 -25.16 -46.86 -21.29
CA GLU A 303 -23.84 -47.24 -21.80
C GLU A 303 -22.81 -46.09 -21.75
N LEU A 304 -23.23 -44.85 -21.48
CA LEU A 304 -22.33 -43.70 -21.45
C LEU A 304 -21.61 -43.59 -20.10
N THR A 305 -20.28 -43.52 -20.17
CA THR A 305 -19.46 -43.22 -19.00
C THR A 305 -19.79 -41.85 -18.40
N ASP A 306 -19.60 -41.69 -17.09
CA ASP A 306 -19.76 -40.39 -16.38
C ASP A 306 -19.04 -39.22 -17.07
N ARG A 307 -17.91 -39.53 -17.72
CA ARG A 307 -17.12 -38.57 -18.49
C ARG A 307 -17.88 -38.03 -19.71
N GLN A 308 -18.60 -38.89 -20.43
CA GLN A 308 -19.41 -38.51 -21.59
C GLN A 308 -20.64 -37.71 -21.17
N LYS A 309 -21.32 -38.10 -20.09
CA LYS A 309 -22.47 -37.35 -19.53
C LYS A 309 -22.07 -35.93 -19.10
N ARG A 310 -20.91 -35.77 -18.43
CA ARG A 310 -20.36 -34.45 -18.06
C ARG A 310 -19.98 -33.62 -19.28
N PHE A 311 -19.43 -34.24 -20.32
CA PHE A 311 -19.05 -33.56 -21.56
C PHE A 311 -20.26 -33.01 -22.32
N ALA A 312 -21.37 -33.77 -22.38
CA ALA A 312 -22.62 -33.34 -23.01
C ALA A 312 -23.21 -32.12 -22.27
N LYS A 313 -23.35 -32.19 -20.94
CA LYS A 313 -23.81 -31.07 -20.11
C LYS A 313 -22.92 -29.83 -20.26
N TRP A 314 -21.60 -30.01 -20.36
CA TRP A 314 -20.66 -28.91 -20.57
C TRP A 314 -20.83 -28.25 -21.93
N THR A 315 -21.00 -29.04 -22.99
CA THR A 315 -21.14 -28.56 -24.38
C THR A 315 -22.43 -27.76 -24.57
N SER A 316 -23.54 -28.25 -24.01
CA SER A 316 -24.82 -27.52 -24.01
C SER A 316 -24.71 -26.16 -23.32
N LYS A 317 -24.12 -26.12 -22.13
CA LYS A 317 -23.92 -24.86 -21.39
C LYS A 317 -22.97 -23.90 -22.11
N GLU A 318 -21.92 -24.41 -22.76
CA GLU A 318 -21.00 -23.61 -23.55
C GLU A 318 -21.67 -22.96 -24.77
N ALA A 319 -22.56 -23.67 -25.44
CA ALA A 319 -23.31 -23.15 -26.58
C ALA A 319 -24.21 -21.97 -26.20
N VAL A 320 -24.87 -22.06 -25.04
CA VAL A 320 -25.72 -20.98 -24.51
C VAL A 320 -24.89 -19.76 -24.10
N VAL A 321 -23.85 -19.98 -23.31
CA VAL A 321 -22.96 -18.90 -22.82
C VAL A 321 -22.26 -18.20 -23.97
N GLY A 322 -21.78 -18.97 -24.96
CA GLY A 322 -21.07 -18.47 -26.13
C GLY A 322 -21.95 -18.15 -27.33
N SER A 323 -23.25 -17.88 -27.12
CA SER A 323 -24.17 -17.47 -28.18
C SER A 323 -23.88 -16.02 -28.63
N PRO A 324 -23.86 -15.72 -29.95
CA PRO A 324 -23.48 -14.39 -30.43
C PRO A 324 -24.30 -13.23 -29.83
N PRO A 325 -25.65 -13.31 -29.72
CA PRO A 325 -26.43 -12.21 -29.14
C PRO A 325 -26.09 -11.93 -27.68
N ARG A 326 -25.72 -12.97 -26.92
CA ARG A 326 -25.29 -12.80 -25.52
C ARG A 326 -23.90 -12.18 -25.45
N LEU A 327 -22.97 -12.64 -26.28
CA LEU A 327 -21.60 -12.10 -26.29
C LEU A 327 -21.56 -10.63 -26.69
N GLU A 328 -22.42 -10.20 -27.61
CA GLU A 328 -22.60 -8.78 -27.97
C GLU A 328 -23.06 -7.94 -26.76
N GLN A 329 -24.09 -8.43 -26.04
CA GLN A 329 -24.58 -7.76 -24.83
C GLN A 329 -23.51 -7.71 -23.73
N VAL A 330 -22.82 -8.82 -23.47
CA VAL A 330 -21.74 -8.90 -22.47
C VAL A 330 -20.59 -7.97 -22.86
N ALA A 331 -20.19 -7.92 -24.13
CA ALA A 331 -19.12 -7.04 -24.59
C ALA A 331 -19.48 -5.57 -24.38
N ALA A 332 -20.68 -5.15 -24.80
CA ALA A 332 -21.14 -3.77 -24.64
C ALA A 332 -21.21 -3.35 -23.16
N ASP A 333 -21.78 -4.20 -22.31
CA ASP A 333 -21.89 -3.97 -20.87
C ASP A 333 -20.51 -3.90 -20.19
N LEU A 334 -19.62 -4.85 -20.52
CA LEU A 334 -18.28 -4.93 -19.96
C LEU A 334 -17.46 -3.68 -20.28
N ILE A 335 -17.49 -3.21 -21.53
CA ILE A 335 -16.79 -1.99 -21.96
C ILE A 335 -17.30 -0.80 -21.16
N ALA A 336 -18.62 -0.59 -21.12
CA ALA A 336 -19.23 0.53 -20.41
C ALA A 336 -18.88 0.50 -18.91
N HIS A 337 -18.97 -0.67 -18.28
CA HIS A 337 -18.60 -0.87 -16.88
C HIS A 337 -17.11 -0.60 -16.64
N PHE A 338 -16.23 -1.13 -17.49
CA PHE A 338 -14.79 -0.96 -17.35
C PHE A 338 -14.38 0.50 -17.49
N GLU A 339 -14.88 1.19 -18.52
CA GLU A 339 -14.60 2.61 -18.74
C GLU A 339 -15.09 3.48 -17.58
N ALA A 340 -16.30 3.24 -17.07
CA ALA A 340 -16.81 3.93 -15.90
C ALA A 340 -15.89 3.75 -14.68
N ARG A 341 -15.42 2.52 -14.41
CA ARG A 341 -14.47 2.26 -13.32
C ARG A 341 -13.14 2.97 -13.51
N GLN A 342 -12.62 3.03 -14.74
CA GLN A 342 -11.36 3.71 -15.02
C GLN A 342 -11.41 5.21 -14.75
N THR A 343 -12.60 5.84 -14.76
CA THR A 343 -12.75 7.26 -14.35
C THR A 343 -12.63 7.45 -12.84
N ALA A 344 -13.06 6.46 -12.04
CA ALA A 344 -13.07 6.55 -10.59
C ALA A 344 -11.77 6.08 -9.95
N ALA A 345 -11.17 5.01 -10.48
CA ALA A 345 -9.90 4.47 -10.01
C ALA A 345 -9.13 3.81 -11.15
N ALA A 346 -7.90 4.27 -11.38
CA ALA A 346 -7.02 3.62 -12.34
C ALA A 346 -6.73 2.18 -11.90
N GLY A 347 -7.01 1.22 -12.77
CA GLY A 347 -6.63 -0.17 -12.57
C GLY A 347 -6.67 -0.98 -13.85
N LYS A 348 -6.55 -2.29 -13.68
CA LYS A 348 -6.55 -3.26 -14.78
C LYS A 348 -7.56 -4.37 -14.49
N GLY A 349 -8.07 -4.97 -15.55
CA GLY A 349 -9.11 -6.00 -15.48
C GLY A 349 -8.70 -7.33 -16.09
N MET A 350 -9.35 -8.40 -15.63
CA MET A 350 -9.20 -9.76 -16.17
C MET A 350 -10.57 -10.35 -16.47
N ILE A 351 -10.72 -10.98 -17.63
CA ILE A 351 -11.97 -11.56 -18.11
C ILE A 351 -11.79 -13.07 -18.17
N VAL A 352 -12.61 -13.82 -17.45
CA VAL A 352 -12.53 -15.27 -17.33
C VAL A 352 -13.66 -15.93 -18.10
N CYS A 353 -13.35 -16.50 -19.26
CA CYS A 353 -14.34 -17.11 -20.15
C CYS A 353 -14.39 -18.63 -19.99
N MET A 354 -15.56 -19.21 -20.27
CA MET A 354 -15.80 -20.66 -20.17
C MET A 354 -14.97 -21.52 -21.15
N SER A 355 -14.73 -21.03 -22.36
CA SER A 355 -14.03 -21.78 -23.43
C SER A 355 -13.06 -20.88 -24.20
N ARG A 356 -12.12 -21.50 -24.94
CA ARG A 356 -11.20 -20.77 -25.84
C ARG A 356 -11.95 -20.09 -26.98
N ARG A 357 -12.98 -20.75 -27.52
CA ARG A 357 -13.88 -20.19 -28.53
C ARG A 357 -14.56 -18.92 -28.02
N ILE A 358 -15.07 -18.95 -26.79
CA ILE A 358 -15.71 -17.77 -26.17
C ILE A 358 -14.69 -16.67 -25.90
N CYS A 359 -13.44 -17.01 -25.54
CA CYS A 359 -12.39 -15.99 -25.39
C CYS A 359 -12.20 -15.20 -26.69
N VAL A 360 -12.09 -15.89 -27.82
CA VAL A 360 -11.89 -15.28 -29.14
C VAL A 360 -13.15 -14.53 -29.58
N ALA A 361 -14.32 -15.15 -29.49
CA ALA A 361 -15.57 -14.51 -29.88
C ALA A 361 -15.88 -13.24 -29.06
N LEU A 362 -15.66 -13.27 -27.74
CA LEU A 362 -15.84 -12.09 -26.89
C LEU A 362 -14.80 -11.00 -27.21
N HIS A 363 -13.55 -11.38 -27.47
CA HIS A 363 -12.53 -10.44 -27.93
C HIS A 363 -12.97 -9.76 -29.23
N ASP A 364 -13.47 -10.52 -30.19
CA ASP A 364 -13.92 -10.01 -31.48
C ASP A 364 -15.08 -9.03 -31.34
N GLU A 365 -16.06 -9.31 -30.45
CA GLU A 365 -17.12 -8.35 -30.15
C GLU A 365 -16.59 -7.08 -29.46
N ILE A 366 -15.63 -7.20 -28.55
CA ILE A 366 -15.02 -6.03 -27.88
C ILE A 366 -14.28 -5.14 -28.88
N ILE A 367 -13.46 -5.72 -29.77
CA ILE A 367 -12.69 -4.93 -30.75
C ILE A 367 -13.57 -4.33 -31.85
N LYS A 368 -14.75 -4.90 -32.13
CA LYS A 368 -15.75 -4.24 -33.00
C LYS A 368 -16.27 -2.95 -32.39
N LEU A 369 -16.49 -2.94 -31.08
CA LEU A 369 -17.00 -1.78 -30.32
C LEU A 369 -15.91 -0.78 -29.92
N ARG A 370 -14.66 -1.24 -29.79
CA ARG A 370 -13.46 -0.46 -29.44
C ARG A 370 -12.25 -0.85 -30.32
N PRO A 371 -12.22 -0.48 -31.60
CA PRO A 371 -11.14 -0.86 -32.52
C PRO A 371 -9.75 -0.40 -32.06
N GLU A 372 -9.68 0.73 -31.35
CA GLU A 372 -8.45 1.33 -30.85
C GLU A 372 -7.82 0.56 -29.68
N TRP A 373 -8.52 -0.40 -29.08
CA TRP A 373 -7.95 -1.27 -28.04
C TRP A 373 -7.13 -2.42 -28.63
N TYR A 374 -7.35 -2.75 -29.90
CA TYR A 374 -6.66 -3.82 -30.59
C TYR A 374 -5.35 -3.35 -31.22
N ASP A 375 -4.34 -4.19 -31.10
CA ASP A 375 -3.12 -4.12 -31.91
C ASP A 375 -2.65 -5.58 -32.10
N PRO A 376 -2.17 -6.02 -33.27
CA PRO A 376 -1.63 -7.36 -33.44
C PRO A 376 -0.30 -7.58 -32.68
N ASP A 377 0.47 -6.52 -32.42
CA ASP A 377 1.76 -6.58 -31.72
C ASP A 377 1.58 -6.83 -30.22
N ASP A 378 2.25 -7.85 -29.69
CA ASP A 378 2.22 -8.23 -28.27
C ASP A 378 2.79 -7.16 -27.32
N SER A 379 3.53 -6.19 -27.83
CA SER A 379 4.04 -5.05 -27.06
C SER A 379 3.05 -3.88 -27.00
N LYS A 380 1.95 -3.93 -27.76
CA LYS A 380 0.95 -2.86 -27.88
C LYS A 380 -0.47 -3.36 -27.59
N GLY A 381 -1.45 -2.48 -27.75
CA GLY A 381 -2.87 -2.76 -27.52
C GLY A 381 -3.26 -2.72 -26.04
N ALA A 382 -4.53 -2.42 -25.81
CA ALA A 382 -5.16 -2.33 -24.50
C ALA A 382 -5.86 -3.63 -24.06
N ILE A 383 -6.10 -4.57 -24.99
CA ILE A 383 -6.69 -5.88 -24.71
C ILE A 383 -5.93 -7.02 -25.40
N LYS A 384 -5.72 -8.14 -24.70
CA LYS A 384 -5.10 -9.36 -25.25
C LYS A 384 -5.73 -10.63 -24.70
N ILE A 385 -5.65 -11.72 -25.46
CA ILE A 385 -6.02 -13.07 -25.01
C ILE A 385 -4.77 -13.85 -24.58
N VAL A 386 -4.82 -14.52 -23.43
CA VAL A 386 -3.79 -15.46 -22.98
C VAL A 386 -4.39 -16.86 -22.86
N MET A 387 -4.04 -17.74 -23.81
CA MET A 387 -4.48 -19.13 -23.84
C MET A 387 -3.41 -20.09 -24.42
N THR A 388 -3.61 -21.40 -24.21
CA THR A 388 -2.84 -22.46 -24.87
C THR A 388 -3.39 -22.75 -26.27
N GLY A 389 -2.50 -23.07 -27.20
CA GLY A 389 -2.85 -23.61 -28.51
C GLY A 389 -2.81 -25.13 -28.59
N SER A 390 -3.48 -25.66 -29.61
CA SER A 390 -3.50 -27.04 -30.08
C SER A 390 -3.32 -27.05 -31.61
N ALA A 391 -2.80 -28.15 -32.16
CA ALA A 391 -2.68 -28.33 -33.60
C ALA A 391 -4.04 -28.38 -34.33
N SER A 392 -5.12 -28.65 -33.59
CA SER A 392 -6.49 -28.69 -34.09
C SER A 392 -7.21 -27.34 -34.08
N ASP A 393 -6.54 -26.25 -33.67
CA ASP A 393 -7.19 -24.96 -33.53
C ASP A 393 -7.40 -24.26 -34.88
N PRO A 394 -8.50 -23.50 -35.05
CA PRO A 394 -8.74 -22.68 -36.23
C PRO A 394 -7.58 -21.71 -36.52
N LEU A 395 -7.38 -21.38 -37.80
CA LEU A 395 -6.30 -20.50 -38.25
C LEU A 395 -6.42 -19.08 -37.66
N GLU A 396 -7.65 -18.59 -37.53
CA GLU A 396 -7.99 -17.31 -36.89
C GLU A 396 -7.49 -17.21 -35.43
N TRP A 397 -7.30 -18.32 -34.71
CA TRP A 397 -6.83 -18.27 -33.33
C TRP A 397 -5.32 -18.11 -33.21
N GLN A 398 -4.57 -18.29 -34.31
CA GLN A 398 -3.11 -18.33 -34.27
C GLN A 398 -2.49 -17.03 -33.76
N GLU A 399 -3.13 -15.88 -33.97
CA GLU A 399 -2.66 -14.60 -33.41
C GLU A 399 -2.69 -14.56 -31.88
N HIS A 400 -3.54 -15.36 -31.25
CA HIS A 400 -3.69 -15.43 -29.80
C HIS A 400 -2.85 -16.54 -29.17
N ILE A 401 -2.40 -17.51 -29.97
CA ILE A 401 -1.60 -18.66 -29.53
C ILE A 401 -0.12 -18.26 -29.45
N ARG A 402 0.40 -18.25 -28.22
CA ARG A 402 1.76 -17.78 -27.92
C ARG A 402 2.57 -18.85 -27.22
N ASN A 403 3.89 -18.82 -27.39
CA ASN A 403 4.82 -19.65 -26.62
C ASN A 403 4.98 -19.14 -25.17
N LYS A 404 5.64 -19.93 -24.30
CA LYS A 404 5.79 -19.60 -22.87
C LYS A 404 6.43 -18.21 -22.63
N PRO A 405 7.53 -17.82 -23.31
CA PRO A 405 8.11 -16.48 -23.16
C PRO A 405 7.15 -15.35 -23.50
N ARG A 406 6.48 -15.41 -24.66
CA ARG A 406 5.53 -14.36 -25.09
C ARG A 406 4.34 -14.22 -24.12
N ARG A 407 3.84 -15.33 -23.57
CA ARG A 407 2.79 -15.29 -22.54
C ARG A 407 3.29 -14.64 -21.23
N LYS A 408 4.55 -14.90 -20.83
CA LYS A 408 5.16 -14.25 -19.66
C LYS A 408 5.24 -12.73 -19.88
N THR A 409 5.68 -12.28 -21.07
CA THR A 409 5.72 -10.86 -21.44
C THR A 409 4.35 -10.18 -21.32
N LEU A 410 3.27 -10.78 -21.83
CA LEU A 410 1.92 -10.23 -21.67
C LEU A 410 1.49 -10.15 -20.19
N GLY A 411 1.81 -11.18 -19.42
CA GLY A 411 1.57 -11.18 -17.98
C GLY A 411 2.32 -10.07 -17.25
N ASP A 412 3.55 -9.76 -17.65
CA ASP A 412 4.36 -8.69 -17.06
C ASP A 412 3.87 -7.30 -17.48
N ARG A 413 3.44 -7.12 -18.74
CA ARG A 413 2.76 -5.89 -19.20
C ARG A 413 1.53 -5.55 -18.37
N LEU A 414 0.70 -6.54 -18.03
CA LEU A 414 -0.48 -6.30 -17.20
C LEU A 414 -0.09 -5.92 -15.75
N LYS A 415 1.11 -6.25 -15.25
CA LYS A 415 1.54 -5.81 -13.91
C LYS A 415 1.98 -4.34 -13.87
N ASP A 416 2.46 -3.80 -14.99
CA ASP A 416 3.00 -2.45 -15.08
C ASP A 416 1.88 -1.40 -15.16
N PRO A 417 1.71 -0.50 -14.17
CA PRO A 417 0.70 0.55 -14.20
C PRO A 417 0.80 1.52 -15.39
N ALA A 418 2.01 1.72 -15.93
CA ALA A 418 2.25 2.64 -17.03
C ALA A 418 2.01 1.98 -18.40
N ASP A 419 1.96 0.65 -18.48
CA ASP A 419 1.75 -0.06 -19.76
C ASP A 419 0.29 0.09 -20.24
N PRO A 420 0.08 0.35 -21.55
CA PRO A 420 -1.26 0.54 -22.13
C PRO A 420 -2.17 -0.70 -22.05
N LEU A 421 -1.67 -1.90 -21.77
CA LEU A 421 -2.46 -3.11 -21.61
C LEU A 421 -3.35 -3.02 -20.36
N LYS A 422 -4.67 -2.95 -20.57
CA LYS A 422 -5.66 -2.78 -19.51
C LYS A 422 -6.44 -4.05 -19.19
N LEU A 423 -6.70 -4.89 -20.19
CA LEU A 423 -7.56 -6.08 -20.07
C LEU A 423 -6.85 -7.34 -20.59
N LEU A 424 -6.93 -8.43 -19.82
CA LEU A 424 -6.58 -9.78 -20.30
C LEU A 424 -7.79 -10.70 -20.29
N ILE A 425 -8.03 -11.37 -21.42
CA ILE A 425 -9.01 -12.47 -21.53
C ILE A 425 -8.27 -13.79 -21.31
N VAL A 426 -8.79 -14.62 -20.40
CA VAL A 426 -8.23 -15.93 -20.05
C VAL A 426 -9.34 -16.97 -19.90
N ARG A 427 -8.97 -18.25 -20.08
CA ARG A 427 -9.85 -19.39 -19.73
C ARG A 427 -9.45 -20.02 -18.40
N ASP A 428 -8.24 -20.55 -18.35
CA ASP A 428 -7.67 -21.27 -17.19
C ASP A 428 -6.29 -20.73 -16.79
N MET A 429 -5.64 -19.99 -17.68
CA MET A 429 -4.34 -19.40 -17.41
C MET A 429 -4.48 -18.22 -16.45
N LEU A 430 -3.42 -17.96 -15.68
CA LEU A 430 -3.29 -16.83 -14.76
C LEU A 430 -4.31 -16.83 -13.60
N LEU A 431 -5.19 -17.82 -13.50
CA LEU A 431 -6.07 -17.99 -12.34
C LEU A 431 -5.31 -18.54 -11.13
N THR A 432 -4.22 -19.26 -11.35
CA THR A 432 -3.32 -19.79 -10.32
C THR A 432 -1.91 -19.24 -10.46
N GLY A 433 -1.24 -18.94 -9.35
CA GLY A 433 0.15 -18.47 -9.30
C GLY A 433 0.35 -17.00 -9.70
N TYR A 434 -0.39 -16.48 -10.68
CA TYR A 434 -0.19 -15.10 -11.17
C TYR A 434 -0.46 -14.03 -10.11
N ASP A 435 0.45 -13.07 -9.97
CA ASP A 435 0.35 -11.96 -9.01
C ASP A 435 0.48 -10.62 -9.73
N ALA A 436 -0.61 -9.83 -9.71
CA ALA A 436 -0.68 -8.51 -10.31
C ALA A 436 -1.44 -7.58 -9.36
N PRO A 437 -0.73 -6.87 -8.46
CA PRO A 437 -1.37 -6.05 -7.43
C PRO A 437 -2.36 -5.00 -7.97
N ILE A 438 -2.07 -4.42 -9.13
CA ILE A 438 -2.90 -3.44 -9.83
C ILE A 438 -4.23 -3.99 -10.36
N LEU A 439 -4.38 -5.31 -10.47
CA LEU A 439 -5.62 -5.92 -10.95
C LEU A 439 -6.74 -5.63 -9.94
N ASN A 440 -7.74 -4.85 -10.33
CA ASN A 440 -8.79 -4.39 -9.42
C ASN A 440 -10.18 -4.94 -9.75
N THR A 441 -10.35 -5.53 -10.95
CA THR A 441 -11.65 -5.99 -11.44
C THR A 441 -11.48 -7.34 -12.14
N MET A 442 -12.34 -8.30 -11.83
CA MET A 442 -12.41 -9.58 -12.52
C MET A 442 -13.84 -9.83 -13.02
N TYR A 443 -13.97 -9.99 -14.33
CA TYR A 443 -15.22 -10.34 -14.99
C TYR A 443 -15.28 -11.85 -15.17
N ILE A 444 -16.30 -12.49 -14.59
CA ILE A 444 -16.45 -13.95 -14.61
C ILE A 444 -17.60 -14.31 -15.54
N ASP A 445 -17.26 -14.96 -16.64
CA ASP A 445 -18.19 -15.58 -17.59
C ASP A 445 -17.90 -17.09 -17.73
N LYS A 446 -17.72 -17.74 -16.57
CA LYS A 446 -17.36 -19.15 -16.46
C LYS A 446 -17.96 -19.75 -15.19
N PRO A 447 -18.60 -20.94 -15.27
CA PRO A 447 -19.04 -21.64 -14.07
C PRO A 447 -17.82 -22.06 -13.24
N MET A 448 -17.76 -21.62 -11.99
CA MET A 448 -16.66 -21.90 -11.08
C MET A 448 -17.19 -22.19 -9.68
N ASN A 449 -16.56 -23.14 -8.99
CA ASN A 449 -16.95 -23.55 -7.64
C ASN A 449 -15.71 -23.91 -6.80
N GLY A 450 -15.93 -24.02 -5.48
CA GLY A 450 -14.93 -24.49 -4.51
C GLY A 450 -13.61 -23.71 -4.55
N HIS A 451 -12.50 -24.43 -4.39
CA HIS A 451 -11.15 -23.84 -4.35
C HIS A 451 -10.75 -23.12 -5.64
N ASN A 452 -11.23 -23.57 -6.81
CA ASN A 452 -10.91 -22.93 -8.09
C ASN A 452 -11.49 -21.51 -8.17
N LEU A 453 -12.71 -21.33 -7.65
CA LEU A 453 -13.34 -20.00 -7.54
C LEU A 453 -12.54 -19.09 -6.60
N MET A 454 -12.17 -19.60 -5.42
CA MET A 454 -11.37 -18.85 -4.44
C MET A 454 -10.00 -18.40 -5.00
N GLN A 455 -9.32 -19.29 -5.72
CA GLN A 455 -8.02 -18.98 -6.32
C GLN A 455 -8.11 -17.88 -7.37
N ALA A 456 -9.20 -17.84 -8.14
CA ALA A 456 -9.46 -16.81 -9.15
C ALA A 456 -9.78 -15.45 -8.50
N ILE A 457 -10.75 -15.39 -7.58
CA ILE A 457 -11.15 -14.12 -6.97
C ILE A 457 -10.01 -13.50 -6.12
N ALA A 458 -9.14 -14.33 -5.53
CA ALA A 458 -7.96 -13.85 -4.80
C ALA A 458 -6.83 -13.31 -5.71
N ARG A 459 -7.12 -13.03 -6.98
CA ARG A 459 -6.26 -12.22 -7.86
C ARG A 459 -6.53 -10.72 -7.71
N VAL A 460 -7.75 -10.34 -7.32
CA VAL A 460 -8.13 -8.92 -7.18
C VAL A 460 -8.01 -8.39 -5.76
N ASN A 461 -7.67 -9.23 -4.76
CA ASN A 461 -7.59 -8.85 -3.34
C ASN A 461 -6.19 -8.36 -2.89
N ARG A 462 -5.27 -8.11 -3.82
CA ARG A 462 -3.93 -7.62 -3.52
C ARG A 462 -3.91 -6.12 -3.21
N VAL A 463 -3.15 -5.73 -2.19
CA VAL A 463 -2.92 -4.33 -1.80
C VAL A 463 -2.07 -3.63 -2.85
N PHE A 464 -2.51 -2.47 -3.34
CA PHE A 464 -1.78 -1.68 -4.33
C PHE A 464 -2.22 -0.22 -4.33
N GLY A 465 -1.31 0.73 -4.07
CA GLY A 465 -1.64 2.15 -4.02
C GLY A 465 -2.82 2.45 -3.09
N ASP A 466 -3.78 3.24 -3.58
CA ASP A 466 -5.03 3.60 -2.87
C ASP A 466 -6.19 2.62 -3.17
N LYS A 467 -5.89 1.39 -3.60
CA LYS A 467 -6.91 0.39 -3.89
C LYS A 467 -7.57 -0.11 -2.60
N GLU A 468 -8.86 0.13 -2.46
CA GLU A 468 -9.64 -0.26 -1.27
C GLU A 468 -10.27 -1.65 -1.35
N GLY A 469 -10.39 -2.21 -2.56
CA GLY A 469 -11.04 -3.49 -2.78
C GLY A 469 -10.87 -4.01 -4.20
N GLY A 470 -11.06 -5.32 -4.35
CA GLY A 470 -11.24 -5.97 -5.65
C GLY A 470 -12.73 -6.15 -5.95
N LEU A 471 -13.12 -5.98 -7.20
CA LEU A 471 -14.50 -6.19 -7.65
C LEU A 471 -14.60 -7.46 -8.51
N ILE A 472 -15.56 -8.32 -8.19
CA ILE A 472 -15.95 -9.48 -9.00
C ILE A 472 -17.27 -9.15 -9.68
N VAL A 473 -17.26 -9.12 -11.01
CA VAL A 473 -18.44 -8.89 -11.85
C VAL A 473 -18.87 -10.22 -12.46
N ASP A 474 -20.09 -10.63 -12.19
CA ASP A 474 -20.59 -11.96 -12.52
C ASP A 474 -21.65 -11.94 -13.63
N TYR A 475 -21.30 -12.47 -14.81
CA TYR A 475 -22.18 -12.57 -15.97
C TYR A 475 -22.93 -13.90 -16.08
N ILE A 476 -22.65 -14.87 -15.19
CA ILE A 476 -23.13 -16.25 -15.32
C ILE A 476 -23.94 -16.76 -14.11
N GLY A 477 -23.76 -16.18 -12.93
CA GLY A 477 -24.50 -16.53 -11.71
C GLY A 477 -23.75 -17.50 -10.80
N ILE A 478 -22.55 -17.11 -10.34
CA ILE A 478 -21.75 -17.82 -9.34
C ILE A 478 -22.04 -17.39 -7.88
N ALA A 479 -23.02 -16.51 -7.63
CA ALA A 479 -23.30 -15.97 -6.28
C ALA A 479 -23.39 -17.05 -5.20
N GLN A 480 -24.13 -18.13 -5.46
CA GLN A 480 -24.30 -19.22 -4.49
C GLN A 480 -23.00 -19.99 -4.27
N ASP A 481 -22.25 -20.28 -5.34
CA ASP A 481 -20.95 -20.95 -5.26
C ASP A 481 -19.92 -20.09 -4.52
N LEU A 482 -19.96 -18.77 -4.73
CA LEU A 482 -19.12 -17.80 -4.03
C LEU A 482 -19.45 -17.77 -2.53
N ARG A 483 -20.73 -17.66 -2.16
CA ARG A 483 -21.16 -17.70 -0.76
C ARG A 483 -20.75 -19.02 -0.09
N LYS A 484 -20.98 -20.16 -0.75
CA LYS A 484 -20.56 -21.47 -0.24
C LYS A 484 -19.05 -21.52 -0.05
N ALA A 485 -18.27 -21.08 -1.04
CA ALA A 485 -16.82 -21.10 -0.97
C ALA A 485 -16.30 -20.20 0.16
N LEU A 486 -16.85 -19.00 0.35
CA LEU A 486 -16.48 -18.09 1.44
C LEU A 486 -16.94 -18.58 2.83
N ALA A 487 -18.05 -19.31 2.91
CA ALA A 487 -18.54 -19.88 4.15
C ALA A 487 -17.56 -20.89 4.77
N ILE A 488 -16.80 -21.62 3.94
CA ILE A 488 -15.76 -22.55 4.42
C ILE A 488 -14.63 -21.79 5.16
N TYR A 489 -14.39 -20.52 4.82
CA TYR A 489 -13.34 -19.69 5.44
C TYR A 489 -13.80 -19.01 6.73
N THR A 490 -15.11 -18.82 6.93
CA THR A 490 -15.71 -18.13 8.10
C THR A 490 -16.16 -19.10 9.20
N ALA A 491 -16.20 -20.40 8.91
CA ALA A 491 -16.61 -21.45 9.85
C ALA A 491 -15.69 -21.59 11.10
N SER A 492 -14.57 -20.85 11.15
CA SER A 492 -13.58 -20.81 12.24
C SER A 492 -13.88 -19.74 13.32
N GLU A 493 -15.14 -19.36 13.55
CA GLU A 493 -15.61 -18.29 14.46
C GLU A 493 -15.37 -16.83 14.01
N GLY A 494 -15.23 -16.58 12.70
CA GLY A 494 -15.23 -15.23 12.16
C GLY A 494 -16.62 -14.61 12.10
N ARG A 495 -16.96 -13.70 13.03
CA ARG A 495 -18.14 -12.82 12.91
C ARG A 495 -17.88 -11.78 11.81
N GLY A 496 -18.08 -12.14 10.54
CA GLY A 496 -17.96 -11.19 9.44
C GLY A 496 -18.38 -11.77 8.08
N GLN A 497 -19.15 -11.00 7.30
CA GLN A 497 -19.39 -11.27 5.87
C GLN A 497 -18.13 -10.88 5.07
N LEU A 498 -17.68 -11.76 4.18
CA LEU A 498 -16.44 -11.58 3.39
C LEU A 498 -16.69 -11.07 1.98
N ALA A 499 -17.85 -11.37 1.41
CA ALA A 499 -18.35 -10.75 0.20
C ALA A 499 -19.42 -9.76 0.61
N TYR A 500 -19.13 -8.49 0.35
CA TYR A 500 -20.06 -7.40 0.55
C TYR A 500 -20.83 -7.18 -0.75
N ASP A 501 -22.14 -6.98 -0.62
CA ASP A 501 -22.94 -6.50 -1.73
C ASP A 501 -22.45 -5.09 -2.11
N GLN A 502 -22.40 -4.77 -3.39
CA GLN A 502 -22.12 -3.42 -3.85
C GLN A 502 -23.10 -2.41 -3.23
N GLU A 503 -24.33 -2.84 -2.94
CA GLU A 503 -25.34 -2.04 -2.22
C GLU A 503 -24.86 -1.55 -0.85
N GLU A 504 -24.06 -2.33 -0.13
CA GLU A 504 -23.50 -1.91 1.15
C GLU A 504 -22.43 -0.81 0.97
N ALA A 505 -21.63 -0.91 -0.09
CA ALA A 505 -20.69 0.14 -0.45
C ALA A 505 -21.41 1.43 -0.86
N VAL A 506 -22.52 1.31 -1.60
CA VAL A 506 -23.39 2.44 -1.99
C VAL A 506 -24.02 3.09 -0.76
N ALA A 507 -24.58 2.32 0.17
CA ALA A 507 -25.13 2.85 1.41
C ALA A 507 -24.08 3.63 2.21
N LYS A 508 -22.85 3.10 2.29
CA LYS A 508 -21.74 3.79 2.96
C LYS A 508 -21.29 5.04 2.22
N MET A 509 -21.28 5.03 0.89
CA MET A 509 -21.01 6.20 0.07
C MET A 509 -22.03 7.31 0.32
N LEU A 510 -23.32 6.99 0.35
CA LEU A 510 -24.39 7.96 0.60
C LEU A 510 -24.30 8.54 2.02
N GLU A 511 -24.07 7.72 3.04
CA GLU A 511 -23.83 8.18 4.42
C GLU A 511 -22.65 9.17 4.48
N LEU A 512 -21.53 8.84 3.83
CA LEU A 512 -20.35 9.71 3.81
C LEU A 512 -20.57 10.97 2.97
N HIS A 513 -21.39 10.90 1.92
CA HIS A 513 -21.78 12.05 1.12
C HIS A 513 -22.61 13.02 1.96
N GLU A 514 -23.62 12.52 2.68
CA GLU A 514 -24.42 13.30 3.63
C GLU A 514 -23.55 13.98 4.69
N ILE A 515 -22.59 13.25 5.30
CA ILE A 515 -21.66 13.83 6.28
C ILE A 515 -20.89 15.01 5.70
N VAL A 516 -20.38 14.90 4.47
CA VAL A 516 -19.62 15.99 3.83
C VAL A 516 -20.55 17.15 3.44
N VAL A 517 -21.76 16.86 2.96
CA VAL A 517 -22.79 17.85 2.64
C VAL A 517 -23.19 18.63 3.89
N ASP A 518 -23.40 17.97 5.02
CA ASP A 518 -23.77 18.58 6.29
C ASP A 518 -22.70 19.55 6.81
N MET A 519 -21.43 19.34 6.46
CA MET A 519 -20.37 20.29 6.80
C MET A 519 -20.55 21.66 6.13
N PHE A 520 -21.26 21.74 4.99
CA PHE A 520 -21.59 23.02 4.37
C PHE A 520 -22.79 23.71 5.05
N GLY A 521 -23.63 22.97 5.80
CA GLY A 521 -24.74 23.53 6.55
C GLY A 521 -25.63 24.49 5.75
N ARG A 522 -25.56 25.80 6.04
CA ARG A 522 -26.32 26.86 5.34
C ARG A 522 -25.63 27.40 4.08
N PHE A 523 -24.37 27.04 3.86
CA PHE A 523 -23.63 27.41 2.67
C PHE A 523 -24.11 26.54 1.49
N ASP A 524 -24.87 27.14 0.58
CA ASP A 524 -25.42 26.43 -0.58
C ASP A 524 -24.34 26.18 -1.65
N TYR A 525 -23.53 25.14 -1.44
CA TYR A 525 -22.42 24.79 -2.33
C TYR A 525 -22.87 24.43 -3.75
N ARG A 526 -24.12 23.98 -3.94
CA ARG A 526 -24.67 23.57 -5.25
C ARG A 526 -24.72 24.71 -6.25
N ARG A 527 -24.74 25.97 -5.78
CA ARG A 527 -24.62 27.15 -6.64
C ARG A 527 -23.36 27.12 -7.51
N TYR A 528 -22.29 26.44 -7.07
CA TYR A 528 -21.08 26.26 -7.85
C TYR A 528 -21.33 25.73 -9.27
N PHE A 529 -22.22 24.76 -9.41
CA PHE A 529 -22.48 24.07 -10.68
C PHE A 529 -23.20 24.96 -11.71
N THR A 530 -23.84 26.03 -11.26
CA THR A 530 -24.59 26.98 -12.11
C THR A 530 -23.87 28.31 -12.35
N LEU A 531 -22.69 28.52 -11.75
CA LEU A 531 -21.95 29.77 -11.88
C LEU A 531 -21.14 29.83 -13.18
N GLU A 532 -20.91 31.06 -13.67
CA GLU A 532 -19.99 31.33 -14.77
C GLU A 532 -18.53 31.05 -14.34
N PRO A 533 -17.62 30.63 -15.25
CA PRO A 533 -16.24 30.26 -14.91
C PRO A 533 -15.49 31.30 -14.09
N LYS A 534 -15.69 32.60 -14.38
CA LYS A 534 -15.08 33.73 -13.67
C LYS A 534 -15.47 33.82 -12.18
N ASP A 535 -16.66 33.34 -11.82
CA ASP A 535 -17.22 33.44 -10.46
C ASP A 535 -16.99 32.16 -9.65
N LYS A 536 -16.72 31.03 -10.33
CA LYS A 536 -16.45 29.72 -9.71
C LYS A 536 -15.26 29.74 -8.77
N LEU A 537 -14.19 30.48 -9.10
CA LEU A 537 -12.99 30.56 -8.28
C LEU A 537 -13.26 31.27 -6.94
N ASN A 538 -13.94 32.41 -6.98
CA ASN A 538 -14.36 33.16 -5.79
C ASN A 538 -15.36 32.38 -4.94
N PHE A 539 -16.21 31.58 -5.58
CA PHE A 539 -17.13 30.69 -4.87
C PHE A 539 -16.40 29.56 -4.14
N MET A 540 -15.41 28.91 -4.77
CA MET A 540 -14.55 27.92 -4.12
C MET A 540 -13.78 28.50 -2.93
N LEU A 541 -13.32 29.75 -3.04
CA LEU A 541 -12.71 30.51 -1.95
C LEU A 541 -13.66 30.65 -0.75
N ALA A 542 -14.88 31.10 -1.00
CA ALA A 542 -15.90 31.25 0.03
C ALA A 542 -16.27 29.92 0.69
N ALA A 543 -16.40 28.85 -0.10
CA ALA A 543 -16.70 27.50 0.38
C ALA A 543 -15.58 26.96 1.29
N ALA A 544 -14.31 27.11 0.88
CA ALA A 544 -13.17 26.68 1.68
C ALA A 544 -13.05 27.47 3.00
N ASN A 545 -13.33 28.78 2.99
CA ASN A 545 -13.34 29.59 4.20
C ASN A 545 -14.44 29.14 5.17
N HIS A 546 -15.64 28.88 4.65
CA HIS A 546 -16.75 28.37 5.46
C HIS A 546 -16.38 27.07 6.18
N ILE A 547 -15.84 26.09 5.43
CA ILE A 547 -15.38 24.81 6.00
C ILE A 547 -14.26 25.01 7.03
N ALA A 548 -13.31 25.90 6.77
CA ALA A 548 -12.21 26.18 7.69
C ALA A 548 -12.69 26.84 8.99
N ASP A 549 -13.81 27.56 8.95
CA ASP A 549 -14.35 28.28 10.10
C ASP A 549 -15.14 27.38 11.06
N LEU A 550 -15.47 26.14 10.66
CA LEU A 550 -16.23 25.19 11.47
C LEU A 550 -15.49 24.80 12.75
N THR A 551 -16.25 24.76 13.85
CA THR A 551 -15.78 24.43 15.20
C THR A 551 -16.58 23.25 15.75
N GLU A 552 -15.98 22.52 16.68
CA GLU A 552 -16.58 21.40 17.40
C GLU A 552 -16.20 21.48 18.88
N VAL A 553 -17.08 21.03 19.77
CA VAL A 553 -16.76 20.93 21.21
C VAL A 553 -16.21 19.54 21.49
N GLN A 554 -14.94 19.44 21.84
CA GLN A 554 -14.28 18.20 22.25
C GLN A 554 -13.81 18.33 23.70
N ASN A 555 -14.20 17.40 24.57
CA ASN A 555 -13.83 17.39 26.00
C ASN A 555 -14.13 18.70 26.77
N GLY A 556 -15.14 19.47 26.34
CA GLY A 556 -15.52 20.76 26.93
C GLY A 556 -14.78 21.97 26.35
N GLU A 557 -13.87 21.77 25.39
CA GLU A 557 -13.15 22.85 24.69
C GLU A 557 -13.61 22.97 23.24
N THR A 558 -13.75 24.21 22.75
CA THR A 558 -14.09 24.49 21.35
C THR A 558 -12.83 24.39 20.49
N VAL A 559 -12.78 23.43 19.58
CA VAL A 559 -11.66 23.20 18.67
C VAL A 559 -12.09 23.48 17.23
N ARG A 560 -11.29 24.27 16.50
CA ARG A 560 -11.52 24.56 15.08
C ARG A 560 -10.85 23.49 14.22
N ASN A 561 -11.57 22.39 13.96
CA ASN A 561 -11.07 21.21 13.24
C ASN A 561 -11.74 20.96 11.87
N GLY A 562 -12.48 21.96 11.34
CA GLY A 562 -13.24 21.83 10.10
C GLY A 562 -12.42 21.37 8.89
N LYS A 563 -11.18 21.87 8.74
CA LYS A 563 -10.26 21.48 7.66
C LYS A 563 -9.92 19.98 7.73
N GLU A 564 -9.43 19.51 8.88
CA GLU A 564 -9.05 18.10 9.10
C GLU A 564 -10.24 17.16 8.93
N ARG A 565 -11.39 17.50 9.52
CA ARG A 565 -12.61 16.69 9.42
C ARG A 565 -13.09 16.57 7.98
N PHE A 566 -13.04 17.66 7.22
CA PHE A 566 -13.40 17.66 5.81
C PHE A 566 -12.44 16.79 5.00
N LYS A 567 -11.12 16.98 5.16
CA LYS A 567 -10.08 16.17 4.49
C LYS A 567 -10.30 14.66 4.73
N GLN A 568 -10.57 14.26 5.97
CA GLN A 568 -10.79 12.85 6.33
C GLN A 568 -12.06 12.27 5.72
N ASN A 569 -13.19 12.97 5.80
CA ASN A 569 -14.46 12.47 5.25
C ASN A 569 -14.47 12.44 3.72
N VAL A 570 -13.84 13.41 3.04
CA VAL A 570 -13.68 13.38 1.58
C VAL A 570 -12.83 12.20 1.13
N VAL A 571 -11.78 11.83 1.88
CA VAL A 571 -11.00 10.60 1.59
C VAL A 571 -11.87 9.36 1.75
N LYS A 572 -12.64 9.24 2.85
CA LYS A 572 -13.55 8.10 3.06
C LYS A 572 -14.62 8.03 1.97
N LEU A 573 -15.19 9.16 1.59
CA LEU A 573 -16.20 9.24 0.52
C LEU A 573 -15.61 8.81 -0.83
N GLN A 574 -14.42 9.29 -1.18
CA GLN A 574 -13.72 8.89 -2.40
C GLN A 574 -13.50 7.37 -2.45
N LYS A 575 -13.10 6.78 -1.32
CA LYS A 575 -12.91 5.33 -1.17
C LYS A 575 -14.21 4.57 -1.40
N ALA A 576 -15.29 4.97 -0.74
CA ALA A 576 -16.61 4.35 -0.92
C ALA A 576 -17.12 4.51 -2.36
N PHE A 577 -16.98 5.70 -2.95
CA PHE A 577 -17.37 5.99 -4.33
C PHE A 577 -16.68 5.07 -5.34
N ALA A 578 -15.36 4.87 -5.24
CA ALA A 578 -14.61 3.99 -6.14
C ALA A 578 -15.06 2.51 -6.08
N LEU A 579 -15.64 2.10 -4.95
CA LEU A 579 -16.21 0.76 -4.75
C LEU A 579 -17.66 0.67 -5.26
N SER A 580 -18.40 1.77 -5.17
CA SER A 580 -19.78 1.88 -5.65
C SER A 580 -19.89 2.01 -7.17
N VAL A 581 -18.86 2.51 -7.87
CA VAL A 581 -18.92 2.66 -9.34
C VAL A 581 -18.95 1.28 -10.03
N PRO A 582 -19.90 1.04 -10.96
CA PRO A 582 -20.72 2.03 -11.69
C PRO A 582 -22.21 2.13 -11.27
N HIS A 583 -22.55 1.88 -10.01
CA HIS A 583 -23.93 1.93 -9.53
C HIS A 583 -24.62 3.28 -9.86
N PRO A 584 -25.90 3.33 -10.28
CA PRO A 584 -26.56 4.57 -10.70
C PRO A 584 -26.52 5.71 -9.66
N ALA A 585 -26.60 5.37 -8.37
CA ALA A 585 -26.50 6.35 -7.28
C ALA A 585 -25.14 7.10 -7.23
N THR A 586 -24.10 6.57 -7.86
CA THR A 586 -22.81 7.27 -7.99
C THR A 586 -22.91 8.49 -8.89
N ASN A 587 -23.83 8.54 -9.85
CA ASN A 587 -23.99 9.70 -10.73
C ASN A 587 -24.38 10.95 -9.94
N ASP A 588 -25.22 10.80 -8.92
CA ASP A 588 -25.70 11.90 -8.08
C ASP A 588 -24.61 12.43 -7.13
N VAL A 589 -23.59 11.62 -6.84
CA VAL A 589 -22.49 11.95 -5.92
C VAL A 589 -21.23 12.43 -6.66
N ARG A 590 -21.07 12.05 -7.94
CA ARG A 590 -19.84 12.25 -8.71
C ARG A 590 -19.40 13.71 -8.77
N ASP A 591 -20.31 14.59 -9.16
CA ASP A 591 -19.99 16.00 -9.40
C ASP A 591 -19.72 16.73 -8.07
N ASP A 592 -20.45 16.35 -7.02
CA ASP A 592 -20.23 16.79 -5.63
C ASP A 592 -18.86 16.35 -5.11
N LEU A 593 -18.50 15.07 -5.30
CA LEU A 593 -17.20 14.54 -4.89
C LEU A 593 -16.05 15.28 -5.57
N ALA A 594 -16.17 15.57 -6.87
CA ALA A 594 -15.17 16.35 -7.60
C ALA A 594 -15.00 17.76 -7.01
N PHE A 595 -16.11 18.44 -6.68
CA PHE A 595 -16.07 19.74 -6.00
C PHE A 595 -15.41 19.64 -4.61
N PHE A 596 -15.75 18.62 -3.83
CA PHE A 596 -15.15 18.40 -2.50
C PHE A 596 -13.65 18.11 -2.59
N GLN A 597 -13.22 17.35 -3.59
CA GLN A 597 -11.80 17.09 -3.86
C GLN A 597 -11.03 18.37 -4.20
N ALA A 598 -11.63 19.30 -4.94
CA ALA A 598 -11.01 20.59 -5.25
C ALA A 598 -10.76 21.42 -3.97
N ILE A 599 -11.73 21.46 -3.05
CA ILE A 599 -11.57 22.12 -1.74
C ILE A 599 -10.49 21.42 -0.89
N LYS A 600 -10.48 20.08 -0.86
CA LYS A 600 -9.45 19.30 -0.16
C LYS A 600 -8.05 19.58 -0.70
N ALA A 601 -7.86 19.59 -2.02
CA ALA A 601 -6.58 19.86 -2.67
C ALA A 601 -6.05 21.26 -2.32
N ARG A 602 -6.98 22.23 -2.19
CA ARG A 602 -6.65 23.56 -1.72
C ARG A 602 -6.10 23.54 -0.30
N PHE A 603 -6.75 22.87 0.65
CA PHE A 603 -6.25 22.79 2.02
C PHE A 603 -4.83 22.19 2.09
N ASN A 604 -4.56 21.15 1.31
CA ASN A 604 -3.22 20.54 1.26
C ASN A 604 -2.13 21.51 0.75
N LYS A 605 -2.42 22.36 -0.26
CA LYS A 605 -1.47 23.35 -0.77
C LYS A 605 -1.06 24.42 0.26
N PHE A 606 -1.93 24.74 1.22
CA PHE A 606 -1.62 25.71 2.28
C PHE A 606 -0.92 25.06 3.48
N ASP A 607 -1.10 23.75 3.71
CA ASP A 607 -0.49 23.00 4.82
C ASP A 607 0.93 22.47 4.49
N GLU A 608 1.22 22.11 3.23
CA GLU A 608 2.49 21.45 2.84
C GLU A 608 3.62 22.43 2.50
N GLN A 609 4.28 22.98 3.53
CA GLN A 609 5.60 23.63 3.40
C GLN A 609 6.75 22.78 4.01
N GLN A 610 6.57 21.48 4.23
CA GLN A 610 7.61 20.62 4.83
C GLN A 610 8.00 19.34 4.06
N LYS A 611 7.42 19.02 2.91
CA LYS A 611 7.91 17.91 2.08
C LYS A 611 7.92 18.26 0.60
N THR A 612 9.10 18.16 -0.01
CA THR A 612 9.32 18.11 -1.45
C THR A 612 8.56 16.91 -2.03
N ARG A 613 7.39 17.16 -2.64
CA ARG A 613 6.77 16.28 -3.62
C ARG A 613 6.72 17.00 -4.96
N THR A 614 6.95 16.26 -6.04
CA THR A 614 7.14 16.77 -7.39
C THR A 614 5.82 17.14 -8.05
N ASN A 615 5.78 18.30 -8.72
CA ASN A 615 4.62 18.87 -9.40
C ASN A 615 3.90 17.92 -10.39
N ALA A 616 4.57 16.87 -10.88
CA ALA A 616 4.03 15.92 -11.87
C ALA A 616 2.92 15.00 -11.34
N GLU A 617 2.93 14.63 -10.05
CA GLU A 617 1.92 13.73 -9.47
C GLU A 617 0.57 14.45 -9.27
N ILE A 618 0.62 15.75 -9.01
CA ILE A 618 -0.55 16.61 -8.78
C ILE A 618 -1.19 17.04 -10.11
N GLU A 619 -0.37 17.29 -11.14
CA GLU A 619 -0.85 17.67 -12.47
C GLU A 619 -1.63 16.54 -13.17
N THR A 620 -1.29 15.29 -12.86
CA THR A 620 -1.94 14.11 -13.46
C THR A 620 -3.34 13.88 -12.89
N ALA A 621 -3.52 14.07 -11.57
CA ALA A 621 -4.83 13.97 -10.92
C ALA A 621 -5.79 15.10 -11.34
N ILE A 622 -5.26 16.28 -11.64
CA ILE A 622 -6.03 17.44 -12.13
C ILE A 622 -6.38 17.27 -13.62
N ARG A 623 -5.46 16.75 -14.44
CA ARG A 623 -5.70 16.47 -15.88
C ARG A 623 -6.74 15.37 -16.12
N GLN A 624 -6.85 14.38 -15.23
CA GLN A 624 -7.84 13.31 -15.37
C GLN A 624 -9.27 13.74 -15.03
N ILE A 625 -9.44 14.80 -14.23
CA ILE A 625 -10.75 15.28 -13.77
C ILE A 625 -11.32 16.37 -14.70
N ILE A 626 -10.47 17.12 -15.42
CA ILE A 626 -10.87 18.33 -16.15
C ILE A 626 -11.20 18.09 -17.65
N ASN A 627 -10.88 16.93 -18.21
CA ASN A 627 -11.00 16.71 -19.66
C ASN A 627 -12.44 16.66 -20.25
N ASP A 628 -13.50 16.71 -19.43
CA ASP A 628 -14.89 16.77 -19.93
C ASP A 628 -15.55 18.16 -19.81
N ALA A 629 -14.85 19.21 -19.37
CA ALA A 629 -15.41 20.55 -19.31
C ALA A 629 -14.42 21.63 -19.77
N ILE A 630 -14.43 21.88 -21.08
CA ILE A 630 -14.13 23.16 -21.77
C ILE A 630 -12.91 23.96 -21.25
N ILE A 631 -11.87 23.90 -22.09
CA ILE A 631 -10.80 24.88 -22.37
C ILE A 631 -10.92 26.23 -21.63
N SER A 632 -9.92 26.52 -20.79
CA SER A 632 -9.05 27.70 -20.98
C SER A 632 -7.69 27.42 -20.34
N GLU A 633 -6.66 27.40 -21.19
CA GLU A 633 -5.26 27.45 -20.78
C GLU A 633 -5.00 28.77 -20.04
N GLU A 634 -4.74 28.69 -18.74
CA GLU A 634 -3.74 29.49 -18.04
C GLU A 634 -3.70 29.00 -16.58
N VAL A 635 -2.53 28.55 -16.12
CA VAL A 635 -2.27 28.33 -14.70
C VAL A 635 -2.21 29.71 -14.07
N VAL A 636 -3.36 30.24 -13.62
CA VAL A 636 -3.42 31.52 -12.93
C VAL A 636 -2.77 31.34 -11.56
N ASP A 637 -1.67 32.07 -11.35
CA ASP A 637 -1.00 32.16 -10.06
C ASP A 637 -1.99 32.75 -9.03
N VAL A 638 -1.95 32.30 -7.77
CA VAL A 638 -2.85 32.78 -6.71
C VAL A 638 -2.69 34.30 -6.50
N PHE A 639 -1.51 34.84 -6.81
CA PHE A 639 -1.25 36.28 -6.85
C PHE A 639 -2.10 36.99 -7.92
N ASP A 640 -2.16 36.43 -9.14
CA ASP A 640 -2.94 36.98 -10.25
C ASP A 640 -4.46 36.84 -10.02
N ALA A 641 -4.89 35.73 -9.41
CA ALA A 641 -6.30 35.49 -9.06
C ALA A 641 -6.83 36.42 -7.95
N ALA A 642 -5.96 36.92 -7.07
CA ALA A 642 -6.29 37.89 -6.02
C ALA A 642 -6.15 39.35 -6.50
N GLY A 643 -5.72 39.58 -7.76
CA GLY A 643 -5.43 40.91 -8.28
C GLY A 643 -4.15 41.55 -7.73
N ILE A 644 -3.28 40.76 -7.10
CA ILE A 644 -2.05 41.21 -6.44
C ILE A 644 -0.87 40.94 -7.38
N LYS A 645 -0.26 41.98 -7.96
CA LYS A 645 0.99 41.83 -8.73
C LYS A 645 2.06 41.21 -7.83
N LYS A 646 2.80 40.18 -8.31
CA LYS A 646 3.99 39.65 -7.62
C LYS A 646 4.93 40.79 -7.24
N PRO A 647 5.08 41.14 -5.95
CA PRO A 647 5.96 42.24 -5.55
C PRO A 647 7.38 41.71 -5.32
N ASP A 648 8.38 42.43 -5.83
CA ASP A 648 9.77 42.28 -5.45
C ASP A 648 10.06 43.01 -4.12
N ILE A 649 10.80 42.35 -3.24
CA ILE A 649 11.65 42.83 -2.14
C ILE A 649 11.29 44.22 -1.54
N SER A 650 10.10 44.33 -0.93
CA SER A 650 9.79 45.23 0.20
C SER A 650 8.51 44.72 0.87
N ILE A 651 8.63 43.58 1.54
CA ILE A 651 7.55 42.60 1.77
C ILE A 651 6.55 42.98 2.89
N LEU A 652 6.67 44.15 3.53
CA LEU A 652 5.76 44.62 4.59
C LEU A 652 5.46 46.13 4.50
N SER A 653 5.31 46.69 3.30
CA SER A 653 4.99 48.11 3.14
C SER A 653 3.62 48.46 3.76
N ASP A 654 3.45 49.72 4.18
CA ASP A 654 2.18 50.19 4.78
C ASP A 654 1.01 50.07 3.78
N GLU A 655 1.32 50.18 2.49
CA GLU A 655 0.38 49.98 1.38
C GLU A 655 -0.05 48.50 1.28
N PHE A 656 0.89 47.55 1.31
CA PHE A 656 0.58 46.12 1.26
C PHE A 656 -0.19 45.63 2.48
N LEU A 657 0.19 46.07 3.69
CA LEU A 657 -0.51 45.69 4.92
C LEU A 657 -1.96 46.20 4.92
N ALA A 658 -2.18 47.41 4.38
CA ALA A 658 -3.52 47.96 4.20
C ALA A 658 -4.34 47.21 3.14
N GLU A 659 -3.73 46.74 2.06
CA GLU A 659 -4.40 45.89 1.06
C GLU A 659 -4.80 44.54 1.64
N VAL A 660 -3.89 43.88 2.37
CA VAL A 660 -4.15 42.57 2.99
C VAL A 660 -5.24 42.64 4.06
N GLN A 661 -5.30 43.73 4.82
CA GLN A 661 -6.36 43.98 5.81
C GLN A 661 -7.75 44.06 5.18
N ASN A 662 -7.83 44.51 3.92
CA ASN A 662 -9.09 44.70 3.19
C ASN A 662 -9.42 43.54 2.23
N LEU A 663 -8.67 42.44 2.27
CA LEU A 663 -8.96 41.27 1.43
C LEU A 663 -10.34 40.69 1.76
N GLN A 664 -11.11 40.39 0.72
CA GLN A 664 -12.45 39.80 0.85
C GLN A 664 -12.45 38.41 1.52
N HIS A 665 -11.29 37.79 1.69
CA HIS A 665 -11.12 36.44 2.22
C HIS A 665 -10.14 36.43 3.41
N PRO A 666 -10.64 36.56 4.66
CA PRO A 666 -9.81 36.70 5.86
C PRO A 666 -8.87 35.51 6.11
N ASN A 667 -9.33 34.28 5.89
CA ASN A 667 -8.49 33.09 6.11
C ASN A 667 -7.35 33.00 5.07
N LEU A 668 -7.53 33.55 3.86
CA LEU A 668 -6.46 33.68 2.88
C LEU A 668 -5.44 34.74 3.32
N ALA A 669 -5.92 35.88 3.82
CA ALA A 669 -5.06 36.94 4.36
C ALA A 669 -4.22 36.45 5.55
N PHE A 670 -4.82 35.67 6.45
CA PHE A 670 -4.13 35.04 7.56
C PHE A 670 -3.01 34.08 7.09
N GLU A 671 -3.29 33.13 6.19
CA GLU A 671 -2.27 32.19 5.71
C GLU A 671 -1.16 32.92 4.93
N LEU A 672 -1.51 33.98 4.18
CA LEU A 672 -0.54 34.82 3.47
C LEU A 672 0.39 35.54 4.46
N LEU A 673 -0.16 36.26 5.44
CA LEU A 673 0.63 36.98 6.45
C LEU A 673 1.48 36.03 7.27
N LYS A 674 0.91 34.91 7.73
CA LYS A 674 1.63 33.87 8.47
C LYS A 674 2.82 33.36 7.67
N ARG A 675 2.65 33.10 6.37
CA ARG A 675 3.74 32.65 5.50
C ARG A 675 4.81 33.73 5.34
N LEU A 676 4.41 34.96 4.98
CA LEU A 676 5.35 36.06 4.75
C LEU A 676 6.14 36.40 6.02
N LEU A 677 5.48 36.46 7.17
CA LEU A 677 6.12 36.68 8.46
C LEU A 677 7.05 35.54 8.82
N ASN A 678 6.66 34.28 8.60
CA ASN A 678 7.53 33.13 8.87
C ASN A 678 8.77 33.12 7.97
N ASP A 679 8.62 33.44 6.69
CA ASP A 679 9.73 33.54 5.75
C ASP A 679 10.66 34.71 6.11
N GLU A 680 10.10 35.85 6.51
CA GLU A 680 10.88 37.01 7.01
C GLU A 680 11.60 36.71 8.33
N ILE A 681 10.94 36.03 9.28
CA ILE A 681 11.55 35.58 10.55
C ILE A 681 12.71 34.62 10.28
N LYS A 682 12.58 33.71 9.30
CA LYS A 682 13.66 32.80 8.87
C LYS A 682 14.82 33.55 8.23
N ASN A 683 14.54 34.51 7.34
CA ASN A 683 15.58 35.35 6.75
C ASN A 683 16.34 36.13 7.83
N ARG A 684 15.60 36.70 8.79
CA ARG A 684 16.17 37.42 9.93
C ARG A 684 16.91 36.50 10.91
N ALA A 685 16.47 35.25 11.03
CA ALA A 685 17.15 34.22 11.83
C ALA A 685 18.58 33.99 11.36
N ALA A 686 18.92 34.24 10.10
CA ALA A 686 20.30 34.10 9.63
C ALA A 686 21.25 35.17 10.20
N LEU A 687 20.72 36.32 10.66
CA LEU A 687 21.50 37.49 11.02
C LEU A 687 21.37 37.89 12.50
N ASN A 688 20.20 37.74 13.12
CA ASN A 688 19.95 38.21 14.50
C ASN A 688 19.10 37.20 15.29
N LEU A 689 19.75 36.50 16.23
CA LEU A 689 19.15 35.45 17.05
C LEU A 689 18.04 35.99 17.97
N VAL A 690 18.29 37.11 18.64
CA VAL A 690 17.40 37.67 19.67
C VAL A 690 16.09 38.14 19.04
N GLN A 691 16.19 38.90 17.94
CA GLN A 691 15.03 39.38 17.20
C GLN A 691 14.21 38.23 16.59
N SER A 692 14.87 37.24 15.98
CA SER A 692 14.17 36.10 15.37
C SER A 692 13.39 35.28 16.39
N ARG A 693 13.99 35.00 17.56
CA ARG A 693 13.31 34.27 18.64
C ARG A 693 12.07 35.00 19.14
N LYS A 694 12.19 36.31 19.41
CA LYS A 694 11.06 37.15 19.85
C LYS A 694 9.88 37.07 18.88
N PHE A 695 10.12 37.27 17.58
CA PHE A 695 9.04 37.25 16.59
C PHE A 695 8.50 35.84 16.31
N SER A 696 9.34 34.80 16.40
CA SER A 696 8.91 33.41 16.28
C SER A 696 7.94 33.03 17.41
N ASP A 697 8.24 33.40 18.66
CA ASP A 697 7.39 33.14 19.81
C ASP A 697 6.06 33.90 19.70
N MET A 698 6.10 35.17 19.29
CA MET A 698 4.90 35.97 19.05
C MET A 698 4.01 35.39 17.93
N LEU A 699 4.61 34.85 16.86
CA LEU A 699 3.87 34.25 15.73
C LEU A 699 3.22 32.93 16.18
N ALA A 700 3.95 32.11 16.93
CA ALA A 700 3.44 30.86 17.47
C ALA A 700 2.27 31.07 18.44
N ASP A 701 2.33 32.11 19.29
CA ASP A 701 1.24 32.46 20.21
C ASP A 701 -0.01 32.95 19.47
N ALA A 702 0.14 33.86 18.50
CA ALA A 702 -0.98 34.36 17.69
C ALA A 702 -1.67 33.23 16.91
N VAL A 703 -0.88 32.34 16.29
CA VAL A 703 -1.40 31.15 15.58
C VAL A 703 -2.13 30.20 16.55
N ARG A 704 -1.57 29.95 17.74
CA ARG A 704 -2.18 29.06 18.74
C ARG A 704 -3.51 29.60 19.25
N ARG A 705 -3.58 30.90 19.57
CA ARG A 705 -4.83 31.54 20.03
C ARG A 705 -5.91 31.48 18.94
N TYR A 706 -5.52 31.64 17.68
CA TYR A 706 -6.44 31.49 16.55
C TYR A 706 -6.92 30.04 16.33
N GLN A 707 -6.00 29.06 16.38
CA GLN A 707 -6.34 27.64 16.24
C GLN A 707 -7.26 27.12 17.35
N ASN A 708 -7.08 27.64 18.58
CA ASN A 708 -7.92 27.33 19.73
C ASN A 708 -9.22 28.14 19.78
N GLY A 709 -9.52 28.94 18.75
CA GLY A 709 -10.75 29.75 18.68
C GLY A 709 -10.86 30.86 19.73
N LEU A 710 -9.75 31.23 20.40
CA LEU A 710 -9.71 32.31 21.39
C LEU A 710 -9.79 33.70 20.75
N ILE A 711 -9.41 33.79 19.46
CA ILE A 711 -9.50 34.99 18.63
C ILE A 711 -10.03 34.61 17.24
N ASP A 712 -10.73 35.54 16.58
CA ASP A 712 -11.26 35.35 15.24
C ASP A 712 -10.25 35.75 14.13
N SER A 713 -10.64 35.54 12.87
CA SER A 713 -9.78 35.81 11.71
C SER A 713 -9.42 37.28 11.58
N ALA A 714 -10.32 38.21 11.91
CA ALA A 714 -10.03 39.65 11.88
C ALA A 714 -9.00 40.04 12.95
N LYS A 715 -9.14 39.51 14.16
CA LYS A 715 -8.25 39.84 15.28
C LYS A 715 -6.85 39.23 15.10
N VAL A 716 -6.74 38.01 14.59
CA VAL A 716 -5.42 37.43 14.31
C VAL A 716 -4.70 38.17 13.18
N ILE A 717 -5.42 38.63 12.14
CA ILE A 717 -4.84 39.45 11.06
C ILE A 717 -4.28 40.76 11.62
N GLU A 718 -5.03 41.44 12.50
CA GLU A 718 -4.56 42.66 13.17
C GLU A 718 -3.27 42.43 13.98
N GLU A 719 -3.18 41.31 14.70
CA GLU A 719 -1.97 40.95 15.45
C GLU A 719 -0.77 40.64 14.56
N LEU A 720 -0.98 39.97 13.42
CA LEU A 720 0.06 39.70 12.43
C LEU A 720 0.51 40.99 11.73
N ILE A 721 -0.39 41.93 11.45
CA ILE A 721 -0.04 43.25 10.91
C ILE A 721 0.77 44.05 11.93
N ARG A 722 0.38 44.04 13.20
CA ARG A 722 1.15 44.69 14.27
C ARG A 722 2.56 44.10 14.37
N MET A 723 2.69 42.78 14.30
CA MET A 723 3.99 42.10 14.27
C MET A 723 4.84 42.57 13.07
N ALA A 724 4.25 42.66 11.88
CA ALA A 724 4.94 43.17 10.70
C ALA A 724 5.49 44.60 10.89
N GLN A 725 4.71 45.47 11.55
CA GLN A 725 5.12 46.84 11.87
C GLN A 725 6.27 46.85 12.89
N GLU A 726 6.18 46.06 13.96
CA GLU A 726 7.25 45.92 14.96
C GLU A 726 8.56 45.41 14.35
N MET A 727 8.48 44.47 13.39
CA MET A 727 9.64 43.98 12.65
C MET A 727 10.32 45.09 11.85
N ARG A 728 9.56 45.95 11.15
CA ARG A 728 10.10 47.09 10.40
C ARG A 728 10.70 48.16 11.30
N GLU A 729 10.09 48.43 12.45
CA GLU A 729 10.64 49.39 13.41
C GLU A 729 11.98 48.91 13.98
N ALA A 730 12.11 47.59 14.22
CA ALA A 730 13.36 47.00 14.65
C ALA A 730 14.49 47.17 13.61
N ASP A 731 14.19 47.13 12.30
CA ASP A 731 15.18 47.35 11.23
C ASP A 731 15.65 48.81 11.19
N LYS A 732 14.70 49.76 11.27
CA LYS A 732 15.00 51.21 11.30
C LYS A 732 15.82 51.62 12.54
N ARG A 733 15.84 50.81 13.60
CA ARG A 733 16.61 51.07 14.81
C ARG A 733 18.12 51.03 14.56
N GLY A 734 18.59 50.15 13.67
CA GLY A 734 20.00 50.10 13.27
C GLY A 734 20.47 51.43 12.65
N GLU A 735 19.68 51.97 11.74
CA GLU A 735 19.94 53.26 11.10
C GLU A 735 19.96 54.42 12.11
N LYS A 736 18.98 54.48 13.02
CA LYS A 736 18.92 55.50 14.08
C LYS A 736 20.09 55.42 15.05
N MET A 737 20.62 54.22 15.28
CA MET A 737 21.74 53.98 16.19
C MET A 737 23.11 54.06 15.50
N ASN A 738 23.14 54.31 14.19
CA ASN A 738 24.32 54.31 13.32
C ASN A 738 25.12 52.99 13.40
N LEU A 739 24.41 51.86 13.47
CA LEU A 739 24.97 50.50 13.49
C LEU A 739 24.61 49.77 12.19
N ARG A 740 25.56 49.01 11.63
CA ARG A 740 25.30 48.05 10.55
C ARG A 740 24.46 46.88 11.06
N THR A 741 23.83 46.12 10.16
CA THR A 741 22.93 45.00 10.52
C THR A 741 23.61 43.91 11.36
N ASP A 742 24.88 43.61 11.07
CA ASP A 742 25.71 42.67 11.84
C ASP A 742 26.10 43.23 13.22
N GLU A 743 26.37 44.53 13.31
CA GLU A 743 26.65 45.23 14.58
C GLU A 743 25.41 45.34 15.46
N LEU A 744 24.25 45.60 14.85
CA LEU A 744 22.96 45.62 15.54
C LEU A 744 22.64 44.25 16.13
N ALA A 745 22.97 43.17 15.44
CA ALA A 745 22.74 41.82 15.95
C ALA A 745 23.59 41.49 17.18
N PHE A 746 24.86 41.91 17.20
CA PHE A 746 25.69 41.80 18.40
C PHE A 746 25.22 42.73 19.52
N TYR A 747 24.82 43.96 19.20
CA TYR A 747 24.25 44.89 20.18
C TYR A 747 22.99 44.31 20.82
N ASP A 748 22.07 43.74 20.04
CA ASP A 748 20.86 43.09 20.56
C ASP A 748 21.20 41.88 21.45
N ALA A 749 22.18 41.05 21.06
CA ALA A 749 22.64 39.94 21.90
C ALA A 749 23.30 40.38 23.22
N LEU A 750 23.91 41.58 23.24
CA LEU A 750 24.53 42.17 24.43
C LEU A 750 23.51 42.89 25.33
N ALA A 751 22.53 43.55 24.72
CA ALA A 751 21.50 44.32 25.41
C ALA A 751 20.35 43.45 25.94
N ASP A 752 20.20 42.21 25.46
CA ASP A 752 19.23 41.21 25.98
C ASP A 752 19.59 40.68 27.38
N ASN A 753 20.35 41.45 28.15
CA ASN A 753 20.63 41.29 29.56
C ASN A 753 20.44 42.65 30.26
N ALA A 754 19.45 42.71 31.15
CA ALA A 754 19.05 43.92 31.85
C ALA A 754 20.16 44.54 32.73
N THR A 755 21.07 43.74 33.28
CA THR A 755 22.19 44.25 34.10
C THR A 755 23.29 44.84 33.21
N ALA A 756 23.53 44.25 32.05
CA ALA A 756 24.50 44.74 31.07
C ALA A 756 24.06 46.10 30.49
N GLU A 757 22.79 46.22 30.11
CA GLU A 757 22.22 47.49 29.64
C GLU A 757 22.29 48.59 30.71
N ALA A 758 21.91 48.28 31.96
CA ALA A 758 21.89 49.24 33.04
C ALA A 758 23.29 49.68 33.53
N VAL A 759 24.30 48.78 33.50
CA VAL A 759 25.63 49.02 34.09
C VAL A 759 26.66 49.49 33.06
N LEU A 760 26.64 48.93 31.85
CA LEU A 760 27.60 49.29 30.79
C LEU A 760 27.08 50.42 29.91
N GLY A 761 25.76 50.53 29.75
CA GLY A 761 25.11 51.57 28.97
C GLY A 761 25.35 51.45 27.45
N ASP A 762 24.52 52.16 26.68
CA ASP A 762 24.46 52.03 25.22
C ASP A 762 25.78 52.31 24.50
N VAL A 763 26.56 53.30 24.97
CA VAL A 763 27.82 53.69 24.32
C VAL A 763 28.82 52.53 24.35
N THR A 764 28.97 51.88 25.51
CA THR A 764 29.91 50.77 25.68
C THR A 764 29.41 49.50 24.99
N LEU A 765 28.11 49.22 24.99
CA LEU A 765 27.56 48.08 24.26
C LEU A 765 27.77 48.20 22.74
N LYS A 766 27.69 49.42 22.18
CA LYS A 766 28.02 49.68 20.77
C LYS A 766 29.50 49.46 20.46
N GLU A 767 30.39 49.91 21.33
CA GLU A 767 31.84 49.67 21.17
C GLU A 767 32.17 48.18 21.18
N ILE A 768 31.54 47.42 22.08
CA ILE A 768 31.69 45.96 22.13
C ILE A 768 31.17 45.33 20.83
N ALA A 769 29.99 45.73 20.35
CA ALA A 769 29.40 45.21 19.12
C ALA A 769 30.28 45.46 17.89
N HIS A 770 30.83 46.67 17.74
CA HIS A 770 31.79 47.00 16.67
C HIS A 770 33.06 46.13 16.73
N GLU A 771 33.67 46.01 17.92
CA GLU A 771 34.89 45.21 18.08
C GLU A 771 34.63 43.71 17.84
N LEU A 772 33.44 43.21 18.23
CA LEU A 772 33.03 41.83 17.96
C LEU A 772 32.86 41.58 16.46
N VAL A 773 32.14 42.43 15.72
CA VAL A 773 31.97 42.27 14.26
C VAL A 773 33.32 42.26 13.55
N ASP A 774 34.16 43.25 13.80
CA ASP A 774 35.45 43.38 13.13
C ASP A 774 36.37 42.19 13.43
N LYS A 775 36.39 41.70 14.68
CA LYS A 775 37.26 40.59 15.06
C LYS A 775 36.72 39.25 14.60
N VAL A 776 35.41 39.01 14.65
CA VAL A 776 34.81 37.78 14.16
C VAL A 776 35.03 37.69 12.64
N ARG A 777 34.67 38.74 11.89
CA ARG A 777 34.77 38.75 10.42
C ARG A 777 36.19 38.53 9.89
N ASN A 778 37.19 39.13 10.52
CA ASN A 778 38.60 38.96 10.14
C ASN A 778 39.17 37.59 10.50
N ASN A 779 38.49 36.80 11.34
CA ASN A 779 38.95 35.47 11.79
C ASN A 779 38.05 34.33 11.28
N THR A 780 37.01 34.62 10.49
CA THR A 780 36.18 33.61 9.83
C THR A 780 36.85 33.16 8.53
N SER A 781 37.07 31.85 8.37
CA SER A 781 37.62 31.22 7.15
C SER A 781 36.60 30.32 6.47
N ILE A 782 36.74 30.03 5.18
CA ILE A 782 35.83 29.16 4.40
C ILE A 782 35.64 27.77 5.07
N ASP A 783 36.67 27.21 5.71
CA ASP A 783 36.61 25.90 6.38
C ASP A 783 36.04 25.93 7.83
N TRP A 784 35.48 27.06 8.28
CA TRP A 784 35.03 27.28 9.66
C TRP A 784 34.06 26.19 10.16
N GLN A 785 33.16 25.74 9.27
CA GLN A 785 32.11 24.76 9.57
C GLN A 785 32.65 23.35 9.83
N TYR A 786 33.86 23.03 9.34
CA TYR A 786 34.40 21.65 9.36
C TYR A 786 35.57 21.45 10.33
N LYS A 787 36.15 22.52 10.89
CA LYS A 787 37.34 22.44 11.75
C LYS A 787 37.07 22.96 13.17
N GLU A 788 36.91 22.04 14.12
CA GLU A 788 36.72 22.33 15.56
C GLU A 788 37.81 23.25 16.15
N SER A 789 39.05 23.16 15.64
CA SER A 789 40.15 24.00 16.11
C SER A 789 40.00 25.47 15.72
N VAL A 790 39.29 25.77 14.63
CA VAL A 790 38.97 27.15 14.22
C VAL A 790 37.80 27.63 15.08
N GLN A 791 36.77 26.79 15.28
CA GLN A 791 35.65 26.99 16.21
C GLN A 791 36.08 27.41 17.62
N ALA A 792 37.02 26.66 18.19
CA ALA A 792 37.57 26.97 19.51
C ALA A 792 38.30 28.32 19.56
N LYS A 793 39.00 28.72 18.49
CA LYS A 793 39.75 29.99 18.44
C LYS A 793 38.84 31.21 18.44
N LEU A 794 37.73 31.22 17.68
CA LEU A 794 36.77 32.33 17.70
C LEU A 794 36.06 32.41 19.05
N ARG A 795 35.67 31.28 19.65
CA ARG A 795 35.05 31.27 20.99
C ARG A 795 35.98 31.89 22.03
N VAL A 796 37.28 31.58 21.98
CA VAL A 796 38.29 32.19 22.86
C VAL A 796 38.44 33.69 22.57
N LEU A 797 38.41 34.09 21.31
CA LEU A 797 38.51 35.49 20.90
C LEU A 797 37.30 36.31 21.39
N VAL A 798 36.09 35.82 21.18
CA VAL A 798 34.84 36.47 21.63
C VAL A 798 34.85 36.59 23.15
N LYS A 799 35.17 35.51 23.88
CA LYS A 799 35.29 35.55 25.35
C LYS A 799 36.36 36.54 25.83
N ARG A 800 37.45 36.73 25.09
CA ARG A 800 38.50 37.71 25.44
C ARG A 800 37.99 39.14 25.29
N ILE A 801 37.24 39.45 24.23
CA ILE A 801 36.62 40.76 24.02
C ILE A 801 35.60 41.04 25.12
N LEU A 802 34.71 40.09 25.41
CA LEU A 802 33.74 40.25 26.50
C LEU A 802 34.41 40.51 27.86
N ARG A 803 35.49 39.77 28.18
CA ARG A 803 36.29 40.01 29.41
C ARG A 803 36.96 41.37 29.45
N LYS A 804 37.45 41.89 28.31
CA LYS A 804 38.08 43.22 28.21
C LYS A 804 37.12 44.31 28.68
N TYR A 805 35.84 44.19 28.36
CA TYR A 805 34.80 45.14 28.75
C TYR A 805 34.03 44.73 30.02
N LYS A 806 34.47 43.68 30.73
CA LYS A 806 33.79 43.14 31.91
C LYS A 806 32.31 42.77 31.64
N TYR A 807 32.05 42.20 30.46
CA TYR A 807 30.73 41.73 30.06
C TYR A 807 30.57 40.21 30.31
N PRO A 808 29.40 39.76 30.79
CA PRO A 808 28.36 40.57 31.44
C PRO A 808 28.81 40.98 32.86
N PRO A 809 28.22 42.02 33.47
CA PRO A 809 28.55 42.46 34.83
C PRO A 809 28.02 41.52 35.93
N ASP A 810 27.38 40.41 35.55
CA ASP A 810 26.82 39.40 36.46
C ASP A 810 27.89 38.56 37.16
N ASP A 811 27.51 37.95 38.28
CA ASP A 811 28.38 37.03 39.02
C ASP A 811 28.66 35.77 38.18
N PRO A 812 29.94 35.43 37.89
CA PRO A 812 30.32 34.21 37.15
C PRO A 812 29.81 32.90 37.75
N ALA A 813 29.40 32.87 39.03
CA ALA A 813 28.80 31.72 39.68
C ALA A 813 27.29 31.54 39.37
N THR A 814 26.66 32.52 38.71
CA THR A 814 25.24 32.48 38.34
C THR A 814 25.01 31.91 36.94
N GLY A 815 23.81 31.36 36.72
CA GLY A 815 23.37 30.89 35.40
C GLY A 815 23.29 32.01 34.36
N GLU A 816 22.97 33.23 34.79
CA GLU A 816 22.76 34.42 33.94
C GLU A 816 24.04 34.87 33.23
N TYR A 817 25.19 34.80 33.92
CA TYR A 817 26.50 35.04 33.30
C TYR A 817 26.76 34.07 32.14
N THR A 818 26.48 32.78 32.36
CA THR A 818 26.74 31.74 31.36
C THR A 818 25.78 31.85 30.18
N GLU A 819 24.51 32.17 30.43
CA GLU A 819 23.50 32.38 29.40
C GLU A 819 23.85 33.57 28.49
N SER A 820 24.22 34.70 29.07
CA SER A 820 24.57 35.92 28.35
C SER A 820 25.83 35.77 27.49
N VAL A 821 26.85 35.08 28.01
CA VAL A 821 28.06 34.77 27.24
C VAL A 821 27.75 33.79 26.10
N ASN A 822 26.93 32.77 26.34
CA ASN A 822 26.54 31.80 25.30
C ASN A 822 25.70 32.46 24.20
N LYS A 823 24.80 33.38 24.54
CA LYS A 823 23.98 34.14 23.59
C LYS A 823 24.85 34.90 22.58
N VAL A 824 25.87 35.62 23.07
CA VAL A 824 26.82 36.34 22.21
C VAL A 824 27.69 35.38 21.38
N LEU A 825 28.06 34.21 21.92
CA LEU A 825 28.81 33.20 21.18
C LEU A 825 27.98 32.58 20.05
N THR A 826 26.72 32.25 20.31
CA THR A 826 25.80 31.72 19.29
C THR A 826 25.55 32.76 18.19
N GLN A 827 25.37 34.03 18.56
CA GLN A 827 25.27 35.13 17.60
C GLN A 827 26.54 35.27 16.72
N ALA A 828 27.73 35.07 17.30
CA ALA A 828 28.99 35.07 16.55
C ALA A 828 29.12 33.89 15.58
N GLU A 829 28.68 32.69 15.99
CA GLU A 829 28.67 31.50 15.15
C GLU A 829 27.72 31.67 13.95
N MET A 830 26.53 32.22 14.18
CA MET A 830 25.55 32.47 13.12
C MET A 830 26.03 33.47 12.06
N LEU A 831 26.64 34.58 12.49
CA LEU A 831 27.21 35.55 11.55
C LEU A 831 28.43 34.99 10.81
N ALA A 832 29.24 34.16 11.47
CA ALA A 832 30.34 33.45 10.81
C ALA A 832 29.81 32.50 9.71
N ASP A 833 28.77 31.74 10.00
CA ASP A 833 28.11 30.89 9.01
C ASP A 833 27.54 31.71 7.85
N PHE A 834 26.80 32.79 8.14
CA PHE A 834 26.25 33.68 7.11
C PHE A 834 27.32 34.23 6.17
N TRP A 835 28.44 34.76 6.71
CA TRP A 835 29.51 35.30 5.88
C TRP A 835 30.23 34.24 5.04
N THR A 836 30.36 33.00 5.53
CA THR A 836 30.99 31.91 4.76
C THR A 836 30.07 31.31 3.69
N THR A 837 28.75 31.44 3.84
CA THR A 837 27.77 30.92 2.87
C THR A 837 27.46 31.93 1.75
N ALA A 838 27.63 33.23 2.03
CA ALA A 838 27.44 34.33 1.08
C ALA A 838 28.70 34.67 0.24
N SER A 839 29.84 34.05 0.56
CA SER A 839 31.13 34.15 -0.17
C SER A 839 31.29 32.97 -1.11
#